data_AF-A0A817HLT2-F1
#
_entry.id   AF-A0A817HLT2-F1
#
_cell.length_a   1.000
_cell.length_b   1.000
_cell.length_c   1.000
_cell.angle_alpha   90.00
_cell.angle_beta   90.00
_cell.angle_gamma   90.00
#
_symmetry.space_group_name_H-M   'P 1'
#
loop_
_entity.id
_entity.type
_entity.pdbx_description
1 polymer ?
#
loop_
_entity_poly.entity_id
_entity_poly.type
_entity_poly.pdbx_seq_one_letter_code
_entity_poly.pdbx_strand_id
1 'polypeptide(L)'
;MTQKMFYMAPILNVPRSIREDDTNRYYEQEHVKHKEKQNEEEDDDLIFGALDDESSSKEKLDEISPSTDEGIHLPADGERTKKRERAPSSISTADDEWEHMLSITDGDGPFNFVNHLQSISEKRTNELTVGMSNFRAKHRLRHRSKASTLVRWRDAVKRVVQLKDPWQDFKIDRYPEEIVTRHEFDPIKRTWHESQITVKIESKPFAHGSMRECFRLKKLSVFSTHQDWDHSSNYIAKRYTDNVPVERYFDDVMMQMTTKLWATHYNQHNPPKKVDIVQMSVLEFKDRAGRPYYHLERFIDGNYIKYNSNSGFVCDDTLRHTPQAFSHFTFEASCHEQIVVDIQGVGDLYTDPQIHTSLGFEYGEGNLGIRGMALFFSTHECNPICARLNLTSFDLSPGERDRHIQQHASSPSYASNLPAQTACRGSEEPLNGLSKFGSLFRRLRSQSSISEDESDGYIHLEMCKYYQVGRFSELGSEDFDEESALYHLELAAELCVKEAIFTLAKIYLDLPRDLLSHYRLTDQAHRVTKGLNLMIRASELHETEANLYIAQFFDHGIEGSLEKDWKQAAEYYEKYIRIRENESNNLDEDSGTNEPDQIHSTDNGIPFHDHHETVARLATLYKTGGHNLVCNYQKAGDLFNKAAEMATAAMKGRLANKYYMSAEEAYALEPDDEEGEGN
;
A
#
# COMPACT_ATOMS: atom_id res chain seq x y z
N MET A 1 -3.24 1.01 -41.42
CA MET A 1 -2.06 1.42 -40.62
C MET A 1 -2.48 2.61 -39.79
N THR A 2 -2.92 2.40 -38.56
CA THR A 2 -3.24 3.45 -37.60
C THR A 2 -2.39 3.19 -36.38
N GLN A 3 -1.34 4.00 -36.26
CA GLN A 3 -0.38 4.00 -35.18
C GLN A 3 -1.11 4.57 -33.95
N LYS A 4 -1.49 3.70 -33.01
CA LYS A 4 -2.00 4.14 -31.71
C LYS A 4 -0.80 4.54 -30.86
N MET A 5 -0.58 5.85 -30.69
CA MET A 5 0.41 6.39 -29.76
C MET A 5 -0.04 6.11 -28.32
N PHE A 6 0.89 5.61 -27.51
CA PHE A 6 0.74 5.47 -26.06
C PHE A 6 1.57 6.60 -25.43
N TYR A 7 0.91 7.57 -24.80
CA TYR A 7 1.56 8.56 -23.93
C TYR A 7 1.60 7.98 -22.51
N MET A 8 2.78 7.94 -21.90
CA MET A 8 2.95 7.58 -20.48
C MET A 8 4.06 8.42 -19.84
N ALA A 9 3.71 9.09 -18.74
CA ALA A 9 4.55 9.99 -17.98
C ALA A 9 5.66 9.28 -17.17
N PRO A 10 6.80 9.95 -16.88
CA PRO A 10 7.97 9.36 -16.23
C PRO A 10 7.85 9.31 -14.69
N ILE A 11 8.32 8.22 -14.08
CA ILE A 11 8.54 8.08 -12.63
C ILE A 11 9.99 8.44 -12.32
N LEU A 12 10.18 9.31 -11.31
CA LEU A 12 11.48 9.87 -10.89
C LEU A 12 12.23 8.92 -9.95
N ASN A 13 13.56 8.85 -10.11
CA ASN A 13 14.50 8.17 -9.22
C ASN A 13 14.69 8.93 -7.91
N VAL A 14 14.62 8.23 -6.77
CA VAL A 14 14.96 8.75 -5.43
C VAL A 14 16.12 7.92 -4.84
N PRO A 15 17.23 8.53 -4.37
CA PRO A 15 18.35 7.79 -3.77
C PRO A 15 18.04 7.24 -2.37
N ARG A 16 18.66 6.09 -2.06
CA ARG A 16 18.63 5.45 -0.73
C ARG A 16 19.47 6.23 0.30
N SER A 17 18.96 6.25 1.53
CA SER A 17 19.52 6.75 2.80
C SER A 17 19.80 8.24 2.87
N ILE A 18 19.00 8.94 3.68
CA ILE A 18 19.20 10.33 4.07
C ILE A 18 19.06 10.40 5.60
N ARG A 19 20.07 10.98 6.25
CA ARG A 19 20.04 11.37 7.67
C ARG A 19 19.12 12.58 7.83
N GLU A 20 18.62 12.83 9.03
CA GLU A 20 17.56 13.83 9.33
C GLU A 20 17.81 15.25 8.74
N ASP A 21 19.06 15.62 8.48
CA ASP A 21 19.45 16.91 7.85
C ASP A 21 19.26 17.02 6.31
N ASP A 22 19.06 15.95 5.52
CA ASP A 22 18.85 16.09 4.05
C ASP A 22 17.38 16.19 3.61
N THR A 23 16.42 16.23 4.54
CA THR A 23 14.98 16.41 4.22
C THR A 23 14.73 17.75 3.52
N ASN A 24 15.23 18.86 4.05
CA ASN A 24 15.06 20.19 3.42
C ASN A 24 15.78 20.31 2.07
N ARG A 25 16.94 19.66 1.90
CA ARG A 25 17.69 19.67 0.63
C ARG A 25 17.00 18.85 -0.47
N TYR A 26 16.28 17.81 -0.11
CA TYR A 26 15.45 17.04 -1.03
C TYR A 26 14.25 17.85 -1.52
N TYR A 27 13.57 18.59 -0.62
CA TYR A 27 12.43 19.45 -0.99
C TYR A 27 12.84 20.61 -1.91
N GLU A 28 14.01 21.22 -1.71
CA GLU A 28 14.55 22.24 -2.62
C GLU A 28 14.90 21.66 -4.01
N GLN A 29 15.39 20.42 -4.09
CA GLN A 29 15.71 19.76 -5.36
C GLN A 29 14.47 19.37 -6.16
N GLU A 30 13.36 19.03 -5.52
CA GLU A 30 12.06 18.82 -6.19
C GLU A 30 11.50 20.13 -6.77
N HIS A 31 11.68 21.25 -6.06
CA HIS A 31 11.22 22.58 -6.49
C HIS A 31 11.97 23.13 -7.71
N VAL A 32 13.26 22.75 -7.89
CA VAL A 32 14.07 23.12 -9.06
C VAL A 32 13.78 22.23 -10.28
N LYS A 33 13.62 20.91 -10.08
CA LYS A 33 13.26 19.97 -11.16
C LYS A 33 11.88 20.23 -11.77
N HIS A 34 10.96 20.81 -10.99
CA HIS A 34 9.64 21.22 -11.47
C HIS A 34 9.70 22.42 -12.44
N LYS A 35 10.64 23.36 -12.24
CA LYS A 35 10.83 24.52 -13.14
C LYS A 35 11.48 24.16 -14.48
N GLU A 36 12.33 23.13 -14.51
CA GLU A 36 12.99 22.69 -15.74
C GLU A 36 12.09 21.82 -16.63
N LYS A 37 11.17 21.03 -16.05
CA LYS A 37 10.25 20.17 -16.81
C LYS A 37 9.10 20.90 -17.51
N GLN A 38 8.61 22.02 -16.97
CA GLN A 38 7.48 22.74 -17.58
C GLN A 38 7.85 23.53 -18.85
N ASN A 39 9.14 23.80 -19.08
CA ASN A 39 9.60 24.46 -20.31
C ASN A 39 9.74 23.50 -21.50
N GLU A 40 9.66 22.18 -21.31
CA GLU A 40 9.75 21.19 -22.40
C GLU A 40 8.37 20.70 -22.90
N GLU A 41 7.27 20.99 -22.20
CA GLU A 41 5.91 20.57 -22.57
C GLU A 41 5.11 21.59 -23.42
N GLU A 42 5.66 22.78 -23.71
CA GLU A 42 4.96 23.82 -24.49
C GLU A 42 5.23 23.81 -26.02
N ASP A 43 6.11 22.97 -26.55
CA ASP A 43 6.54 23.03 -27.97
C ASP A 43 5.88 22.01 -28.93
N ASP A 44 5.04 21.07 -28.46
CA ASP A 44 4.50 19.99 -29.32
C ASP A 44 3.04 20.18 -29.79
N ASP A 45 2.41 21.31 -29.49
CA ASP A 45 0.97 21.53 -29.72
C ASP A 45 0.65 22.40 -30.96
N LEU A 46 1.18 22.04 -32.13
CA LEU A 46 0.75 22.65 -33.41
C LEU A 46 0.93 21.70 -34.61
N ILE A 47 -0.01 20.78 -34.91
CA ILE A 47 -0.51 20.49 -36.29
C ILE A 47 -1.85 19.70 -36.21
N PHE A 48 -2.99 20.36 -36.48
CA PHE A 48 -4.20 19.71 -37.00
C PHE A 48 -4.62 20.39 -38.32
N GLY A 49 -4.85 19.61 -39.37
CA GLY A 49 -5.35 20.10 -40.65
C GLY A 49 -5.90 18.98 -41.54
N ALA A 50 -7.24 18.88 -41.56
CA ALA A 50 -8.19 18.47 -42.60
C ALA A 50 -7.84 17.35 -43.61
N LEU A 51 -8.80 16.45 -43.88
CA LEU A 51 -9.53 16.39 -45.17
C LEU A 51 -10.61 15.29 -45.19
N ASP A 52 -11.69 15.62 -45.91
CA ASP A 52 -12.98 14.95 -46.06
C ASP A 52 -13.02 13.79 -47.09
N ASP A 53 -14.09 12.99 -46.95
CA ASP A 53 -15.08 12.58 -47.97
C ASP A 53 -15.06 11.24 -48.77
N GLU A 54 -16.28 10.67 -48.74
CA GLU A 54 -17.07 9.88 -49.72
C GLU A 54 -16.64 8.50 -50.25
N SER A 55 -17.51 7.49 -50.08
CA SER A 55 -18.54 7.13 -51.09
C SER A 55 -19.21 5.77 -50.86
N SER A 56 -20.46 5.69 -51.32
CA SER A 56 -21.45 4.62 -51.18
C SER A 56 -21.36 3.49 -52.23
N SER A 57 -21.96 2.32 -51.96
CA SER A 57 -22.94 1.70 -52.88
C SER A 57 -23.62 0.42 -52.33
N LYS A 58 -24.95 0.36 -52.55
CA LYS A 58 -25.91 -0.78 -52.47
C LYS A 58 -25.53 -1.88 -53.50
N GLU A 59 -26.03 -3.12 -53.58
CA GLU A 59 -27.36 -3.79 -53.48
C GLU A 59 -27.04 -5.30 -53.78
N LYS A 60 -27.73 -6.36 -53.34
CA LYS A 60 -28.98 -6.92 -53.86
C LYS A 60 -29.28 -8.29 -53.20
N LEU A 61 -30.56 -8.58 -53.04
CA LEU A 61 -31.18 -9.83 -52.60
C LEU A 61 -31.25 -10.88 -53.73
N ASP A 62 -31.36 -12.17 -53.39
CA ASP A 62 -32.33 -13.08 -54.01
C ASP A 62 -32.61 -14.31 -53.10
N GLU A 63 -33.89 -14.65 -53.02
CA GLU A 63 -34.49 -15.82 -52.35
C GLU A 63 -34.35 -17.10 -53.20
N ILE A 64 -34.49 -18.28 -52.58
CA ILE A 64 -35.36 -19.41 -53.01
C ILE A 64 -35.21 -20.57 -52.00
N SER A 65 -36.36 -21.10 -51.59
CA SER A 65 -36.58 -22.25 -50.70
C SER A 65 -37.07 -23.49 -51.49
N PRO A 66 -37.60 -24.56 -50.85
CA PRO A 66 -36.90 -25.70 -50.26
C PRO A 66 -37.44 -27.05 -50.82
N SER A 67 -36.85 -28.21 -50.47
CA SER A 67 -37.62 -29.48 -50.41
C SER A 67 -36.83 -30.69 -49.86
N THR A 68 -37.47 -31.37 -48.88
CA THR A 68 -37.71 -32.84 -48.76
C THR A 68 -36.53 -33.81 -48.67
N ASP A 69 -36.59 -34.98 -48.02
CA ASP A 69 -37.48 -35.69 -47.09
C ASP A 69 -36.74 -37.02 -46.76
N GLU A 70 -37.28 -37.81 -45.83
CA GLU A 70 -36.96 -39.24 -45.55
C GLU A 70 -35.66 -39.48 -44.75
N GLY A 71 -35.63 -40.19 -43.63
CA GLY A 71 -36.53 -41.20 -43.08
C GLY A 71 -35.77 -42.53 -42.96
N ILE A 72 -35.98 -43.22 -41.83
CA ILE A 72 -36.02 -44.70 -41.68
C ILE A 72 -34.90 -45.42 -40.88
N HIS A 73 -35.41 -46.13 -39.86
CA HIS A 73 -35.01 -47.38 -39.17
C HIS A 73 -33.84 -47.52 -38.18
N LEU A 74 -34.25 -47.76 -36.92
CA LEU A 74 -33.62 -48.66 -35.95
C LEU A 74 -33.96 -50.15 -36.25
N PRO A 75 -33.17 -51.10 -35.74
CA PRO A 75 -33.75 -52.07 -34.80
C PRO A 75 -32.85 -52.41 -33.59
N ALA A 76 -33.46 -53.18 -32.69
CA ALA A 76 -33.14 -53.38 -31.28
C ALA A 76 -32.38 -54.70 -30.96
N ASP A 77 -32.14 -54.84 -29.65
CA ASP A 77 -31.95 -56.05 -28.83
C ASP A 77 -30.55 -56.65 -28.59
N GLY A 78 -30.28 -56.90 -27.30
CA GLY A 78 -29.17 -57.72 -26.84
C GLY A 78 -28.84 -57.56 -25.35
N GLU A 79 -29.61 -58.21 -24.46
CA GLU A 79 -29.31 -58.36 -23.03
C GLU A 79 -27.98 -59.09 -22.75
N ARG A 80 -27.20 -58.65 -21.75
CA ARG A 80 -26.48 -59.57 -20.85
C ARG A 80 -26.08 -58.98 -19.50
N THR A 81 -26.37 -59.78 -18.49
CA THR A 81 -26.23 -59.63 -17.04
C THR A 81 -24.79 -59.58 -16.49
N LYS A 82 -24.50 -58.78 -15.44
CA LYS A 82 -24.12 -59.22 -14.06
C LYS A 82 -23.32 -58.16 -13.24
N LYS A 83 -23.66 -58.17 -11.94
CA LYS A 83 -22.88 -57.82 -10.72
C LYS A 83 -22.70 -56.35 -10.29
N ARG A 84 -23.38 -56.08 -9.16
CA ARG A 84 -23.16 -55.01 -8.16
C ARG A 84 -21.75 -55.06 -7.56
N GLU A 85 -21.09 -53.90 -7.47
CA GLU A 85 -20.24 -53.50 -6.34
C GLU A 85 -20.56 -52.03 -5.97
N ARG A 86 -20.75 -51.76 -4.67
CA ARG A 86 -21.01 -50.42 -4.12
C ARG A 86 -19.66 -49.73 -3.87
N ALA A 87 -19.45 -48.56 -4.47
CA ALA A 87 -18.40 -47.61 -4.08
C ALA A 87 -19.00 -46.51 -3.15
N PRO A 88 -18.22 -45.96 -2.20
CA PRO A 88 -18.70 -45.03 -1.20
C PRO A 88 -18.94 -43.64 -1.80
N SER A 89 -20.04 -43.01 -1.41
CA SER A 89 -20.37 -41.63 -1.72
C SER A 89 -19.52 -40.67 -0.89
N SER A 90 -18.48 -40.07 -1.48
CA SER A 90 -17.93 -38.80 -1.00
C SER A 90 -18.67 -37.67 -1.70
N ILE A 91 -19.43 -36.91 -0.92
CA ILE A 91 -19.94 -35.60 -1.32
C ILE A 91 -18.71 -34.68 -1.41
N SER A 92 -18.33 -34.23 -2.60
CA SER A 92 -17.28 -33.22 -2.76
C SER A 92 -17.79 -31.88 -2.25
N THR A 93 -16.97 -31.19 -1.48
CA THR A 93 -17.28 -29.85 -0.99
C THR A 93 -16.89 -28.82 -2.05
N ALA A 94 -17.47 -27.62 -1.98
CA ALA A 94 -17.18 -26.53 -2.93
C ALA A 94 -15.68 -26.15 -2.96
N ASP A 95 -14.92 -26.50 -1.93
CA ASP A 95 -13.50 -26.23 -1.79
C ASP A 95 -12.63 -27.12 -2.71
N ASP A 96 -13.07 -28.34 -3.00
CA ASP A 96 -12.36 -29.29 -3.88
C ASP A 96 -12.49 -28.90 -5.38
N GLU A 97 -13.58 -28.20 -5.76
CA GLU A 97 -13.75 -27.68 -7.13
C GLU A 97 -12.82 -26.49 -7.41
N TRP A 98 -12.33 -25.76 -6.38
CA TRP A 98 -11.50 -24.57 -6.53
C TRP A 98 -10.02 -24.86 -6.75
N GLU A 99 -9.42 -25.83 -6.06
CA GLU A 99 -8.05 -26.29 -6.38
C GLU A 99 -7.99 -26.88 -7.80
N HIS A 100 -9.10 -27.45 -8.27
CA HIS A 100 -9.22 -27.91 -9.65
C HIS A 100 -9.39 -26.74 -10.64
N MET A 101 -10.08 -25.65 -10.27
CA MET A 101 -10.21 -24.46 -11.14
C MET A 101 -8.90 -23.66 -11.29
N LEU A 102 -8.08 -23.58 -10.24
CA LEU A 102 -6.76 -22.94 -10.30
C LEU A 102 -5.77 -23.74 -11.14
N SER A 103 -5.94 -25.08 -11.25
CA SER A 103 -5.11 -25.93 -12.11
C SER A 103 -5.58 -26.03 -13.56
N ILE A 104 -6.85 -25.70 -13.86
CA ILE A 104 -7.40 -25.71 -15.23
C ILE A 104 -6.97 -24.49 -16.06
N THR A 105 -6.53 -23.38 -15.45
CA THR A 105 -6.21 -22.15 -16.21
C THR A 105 -4.88 -22.19 -16.98
N ASP A 106 -4.07 -23.23 -16.81
CA ASP A 106 -2.77 -23.38 -17.50
C ASP A 106 -2.81 -24.20 -18.81
N GLY A 107 -3.96 -24.80 -19.16
CA GLY A 107 -4.02 -25.79 -20.23
C GLY A 107 -4.91 -25.51 -21.44
N ASP A 108 -6.00 -24.76 -21.26
CA ASP A 108 -7.07 -24.82 -22.24
C ASP A 108 -7.06 -23.66 -23.23
N GLY A 109 -6.67 -23.95 -24.46
CA GLY A 109 -7.23 -23.24 -25.62
C GLY A 109 -8.74 -23.50 -25.70
N PRO A 110 -9.53 -22.57 -26.24
CA PRO A 110 -11.00 -22.64 -26.25
C PRO A 110 -11.55 -23.92 -26.91
N PHE A 111 -10.79 -24.58 -27.79
CA PHE A 111 -11.21 -25.83 -28.46
C PHE A 111 -11.17 -27.07 -27.54
N ASN A 112 -10.20 -27.19 -26.63
CA ASN A 112 -10.03 -28.39 -25.81
C ASN A 112 -10.96 -28.41 -24.60
N PHE A 113 -11.23 -27.23 -24.01
CA PHE A 113 -12.26 -27.05 -22.99
C PHE A 113 -13.67 -27.43 -23.48
N VAL A 114 -13.96 -27.22 -24.75
CA VAL A 114 -15.26 -27.52 -25.38
C VAL A 114 -15.49 -29.02 -25.52
N ASN A 115 -14.48 -29.76 -25.98
CA ASN A 115 -14.54 -31.21 -26.05
C ASN A 115 -14.65 -31.82 -24.64
N HIS A 116 -13.96 -31.24 -23.65
CA HIS A 116 -14.07 -31.66 -22.25
C HIS A 116 -15.47 -31.42 -21.68
N LEU A 117 -16.04 -30.22 -21.86
CA LEU A 117 -17.40 -29.89 -21.42
C LEU A 117 -18.50 -30.65 -22.16
N GLN A 118 -18.33 -30.94 -23.46
CA GLN A 118 -19.24 -31.83 -24.20
C GLN A 118 -19.21 -33.25 -23.64
N SER A 119 -18.03 -33.79 -23.33
CA SER A 119 -17.89 -35.12 -22.73
C SER A 119 -18.52 -35.23 -21.33
N ILE A 120 -18.47 -34.14 -20.53
CA ILE A 120 -19.12 -34.07 -19.21
C ILE A 120 -20.65 -33.94 -19.36
N SER A 121 -21.11 -33.19 -20.36
CA SER A 121 -22.53 -33.04 -20.70
C SER A 121 -23.15 -34.38 -21.11
N GLU A 122 -22.46 -35.17 -21.93
CA GLU A 122 -22.94 -36.47 -22.43
C GLU A 122 -22.95 -37.55 -21.33
N LYS A 123 -21.98 -37.50 -20.39
CA LYS A 123 -21.92 -38.42 -19.25
C LYS A 123 -23.01 -38.16 -18.20
N ARG A 124 -23.49 -36.92 -18.04
CA ARG A 124 -24.50 -36.56 -17.02
C ARG A 124 -25.95 -36.60 -17.49
N THR A 125 -26.22 -36.65 -18.79
CA THR A 125 -27.58 -36.81 -19.32
C THR A 125 -28.15 -38.23 -19.15
N ASN A 126 -27.31 -39.23 -18.84
CA ASN A 126 -27.74 -40.63 -18.68
C ASN A 126 -28.11 -41.04 -17.24
N GLU A 127 -28.01 -40.15 -16.24
CA GLU A 127 -28.24 -40.51 -14.82
C GLU A 127 -29.43 -39.80 -14.14
N LEU A 128 -30.26 -39.04 -14.85
CA LEU A 128 -31.39 -38.30 -14.24
C LEU A 128 -32.73 -38.57 -14.91
N THR A 129 -33.21 -39.81 -14.83
CA THR A 129 -34.64 -40.12 -14.97
C THR A 129 -35.07 -41.22 -14.00
N VAL A 130 -35.09 -40.96 -12.69
CA VAL A 130 -36.10 -41.56 -11.78
C VAL A 130 -36.33 -40.63 -10.58
N GLY A 131 -37.56 -40.09 -10.53
CA GLY A 131 -38.32 -39.89 -9.29
C GLY A 131 -38.00 -38.67 -8.44
N MET A 132 -38.84 -37.64 -8.52
CA MET A 132 -39.16 -36.80 -7.36
C MET A 132 -40.49 -36.06 -7.57
N SER A 133 -41.53 -36.55 -6.89
CA SER A 133 -42.79 -35.83 -6.68
C SER A 133 -42.83 -35.24 -5.27
N ASN A 134 -43.30 -34.00 -5.21
CA ASN A 134 -43.81 -33.24 -4.06
C ASN A 134 -42.81 -32.76 -2.99
N PHE A 135 -42.57 -31.45 -2.94
CA PHE A 135 -42.92 -30.60 -1.78
C PHE A 135 -42.87 -29.10 -2.15
N ARG A 136 -43.77 -28.33 -1.53
CA ARG A 136 -44.23 -26.99 -1.95
C ARG A 136 -43.60 -25.88 -1.09
N ALA A 137 -43.04 -24.87 -1.79
CA ALA A 137 -42.95 -23.44 -1.49
C ALA A 137 -42.47 -22.91 -0.10
N LYS A 138 -41.38 -22.11 -0.11
CA LYS A 138 -41.38 -20.63 0.14
C LYS A 138 -39.96 -20.09 0.41
N HIS A 139 -39.41 -19.36 -0.57
CA HIS A 139 -38.64 -18.10 -0.48
C HIS A 139 -37.92 -17.91 -1.84
N ARG A 140 -38.31 -16.89 -2.61
CA ARG A 140 -37.66 -16.57 -3.89
C ARG A 140 -36.33 -15.86 -3.64
N LEU A 141 -35.32 -16.60 -3.19
CA LEU A 141 -33.95 -16.28 -3.57
C LEU A 141 -33.83 -16.65 -5.05
N ARG A 142 -33.42 -15.70 -5.90
CA ARG A 142 -33.11 -15.95 -7.31
C ARG A 142 -31.88 -16.88 -7.38
N HIS A 143 -32.06 -18.17 -7.13
CA HIS A 143 -31.12 -19.19 -7.56
C HIS A 143 -31.06 -19.09 -9.10
N ARG A 144 -30.02 -18.45 -9.63
CA ARG A 144 -29.70 -18.54 -11.06
C ARG A 144 -29.57 -20.02 -11.38
N SER A 145 -30.44 -20.55 -12.24
CA SER A 145 -30.41 -21.98 -12.57
C SER A 145 -29.08 -22.32 -13.24
N LYS A 146 -28.47 -23.46 -12.88
CA LYS A 146 -27.24 -23.97 -13.53
C LYS A 146 -27.38 -24.05 -15.06
N ALA A 147 -28.60 -24.27 -15.56
CA ALA A 147 -28.94 -24.23 -16.98
C ALA A 147 -28.65 -22.86 -17.64
N SER A 148 -28.88 -21.74 -16.96
CA SER A 148 -28.57 -20.40 -17.47
C SER A 148 -27.06 -20.15 -17.61
N THR A 149 -26.23 -20.76 -16.77
CA THR A 149 -24.77 -20.59 -16.82
C THR A 149 -24.16 -21.39 -17.96
N LEU A 150 -24.61 -22.64 -18.16
CA LEU A 150 -24.17 -23.50 -19.27
C LEU A 150 -24.50 -22.90 -20.65
N VAL A 151 -25.68 -22.29 -20.80
CA VAL A 151 -26.05 -21.60 -22.04
C VAL A 151 -25.11 -20.44 -22.32
N ARG A 152 -24.78 -19.61 -21.31
CA ARG A 152 -23.84 -18.50 -21.46
C ARG A 152 -22.43 -18.96 -21.83
N TRP A 153 -21.94 -20.05 -21.24
CA TRP A 153 -20.66 -20.63 -21.61
C TRP A 153 -20.65 -21.16 -23.04
N ARG A 154 -21.71 -21.84 -23.47
CA ARG A 154 -21.86 -22.28 -24.87
C ARG A 154 -21.87 -21.09 -25.83
N ASP A 155 -22.59 -20.02 -25.50
CA ASP A 155 -22.63 -18.81 -26.32
C ASP A 155 -21.27 -18.09 -26.36
N ALA A 156 -20.57 -18.02 -25.22
CA ALA A 156 -19.23 -17.46 -25.14
C ALA A 156 -18.23 -18.27 -25.99
N VAL A 157 -18.24 -19.59 -25.85
CA VAL A 157 -17.43 -20.50 -26.68
C VAL A 157 -17.71 -20.28 -28.16
N LYS A 158 -18.97 -20.26 -28.58
CA LYS A 158 -19.33 -20.07 -30.00
C LYS A 158 -18.76 -18.77 -30.55
N ARG A 159 -18.80 -17.69 -29.76
CA ARG A 159 -18.20 -16.41 -30.13
C ARG A 159 -16.68 -16.53 -30.22
N VAL A 160 -16.03 -17.14 -29.24
CA VAL A 160 -14.57 -17.28 -29.20
C VAL A 160 -14.04 -18.12 -30.37
N VAL A 161 -14.71 -19.21 -30.73
CA VAL A 161 -14.33 -20.06 -31.88
C VAL A 161 -14.45 -19.30 -33.21
N GLN A 162 -15.32 -18.29 -33.29
CA GLN A 162 -15.48 -17.44 -34.47
C GLN A 162 -14.48 -16.28 -34.51
N LEU A 163 -13.76 -15.99 -33.43
CA LEU A 163 -12.74 -14.95 -33.41
C LEU A 163 -11.51 -15.44 -34.17
N LYS A 164 -11.00 -14.61 -35.08
CA LYS A 164 -9.70 -14.83 -35.70
C LYS A 164 -8.60 -14.56 -34.68
N ASP A 165 -7.50 -15.29 -34.80
CA ASP A 165 -6.30 -15.00 -34.02
C ASP A 165 -5.84 -13.56 -34.35
N PRO A 166 -5.84 -12.65 -33.36
CA PRO A 166 -5.45 -11.25 -33.60
C PRO A 166 -3.99 -11.12 -34.05
N TRP A 167 -3.17 -12.16 -33.86
CA TRP A 167 -1.76 -12.17 -34.22
C TRP A 167 -1.43 -13.03 -35.44
N GLN A 168 -2.44 -13.55 -36.13
CA GLN A 168 -2.25 -14.40 -37.31
C GLN A 168 -1.39 -13.75 -38.40
N ASP A 169 -1.45 -12.42 -38.53
CA ASP A 169 -0.73 -11.66 -39.55
C ASP A 169 0.74 -11.41 -39.21
N PHE A 170 1.13 -11.49 -37.92
CA PHE A 170 2.52 -11.30 -37.50
C PHE A 170 3.39 -12.54 -37.74
N LYS A 171 2.79 -13.68 -38.11
CA LYS A 171 3.49 -14.93 -38.45
C LYS A 171 4.52 -15.38 -37.41
N ILE A 172 4.13 -15.31 -36.13
CA ILE A 172 4.97 -15.70 -34.98
C ILE A 172 5.40 -17.17 -35.07
N ASP A 173 4.63 -18.01 -35.75
CA ASP A 173 4.92 -19.41 -36.06
C ASP A 173 6.24 -19.62 -36.83
N ARG A 174 6.76 -18.59 -37.52
CA ARG A 174 8.00 -18.67 -38.30
C ARG A 174 9.27 -18.44 -37.48
N TYR A 175 9.15 -17.93 -36.26
CA TYR A 175 10.30 -17.72 -35.38
C TYR A 175 10.83 -19.08 -34.85
N PRO A 176 12.13 -19.17 -34.51
CA PRO A 176 12.71 -20.40 -33.99
C PRO A 176 12.03 -20.82 -32.69
N GLU A 177 11.89 -22.14 -32.52
CA GLU A 177 11.42 -22.71 -31.26
C GLU A 177 12.52 -22.63 -30.21
N GLU A 178 12.14 -22.16 -29.02
CA GLU A 178 13.04 -22.08 -27.89
C GLU A 178 12.41 -22.75 -26.68
N ILE A 179 13.20 -23.56 -25.98
CA ILE A 179 12.82 -24.16 -24.70
C ILE A 179 13.34 -23.22 -23.61
N VAL A 180 12.45 -22.76 -22.74
CA VAL A 180 12.78 -21.79 -21.70
C VAL A 180 12.29 -22.26 -20.34
N THR A 181 12.99 -21.86 -19.28
CA THR A 181 12.52 -22.08 -17.91
C THR A 181 11.50 -21.02 -17.54
N ARG A 182 10.31 -21.46 -17.12
CA ARG A 182 9.23 -20.62 -16.58
C ARG A 182 9.21 -20.77 -15.05
N HIS A 183 9.28 -19.65 -14.36
CA HIS A 183 9.18 -19.52 -12.91
C HIS A 183 7.82 -18.93 -12.54
N GLU A 184 7.04 -19.64 -11.73
CA GLU A 184 5.69 -19.27 -11.30
C GLU A 184 5.63 -19.16 -9.79
N PHE A 185 4.97 -18.11 -9.30
CA PHE A 185 4.82 -17.88 -7.87
C PHE A 185 3.42 -18.28 -7.40
N ASP A 186 3.35 -19.14 -6.38
CA ASP A 186 2.12 -19.45 -5.65
C ASP A 186 1.99 -18.46 -4.47
N PRO A 187 1.08 -17.46 -4.53
CA PRO A 187 0.96 -16.44 -3.48
C PRO A 187 0.37 -16.97 -2.17
N ILE A 188 -0.29 -18.13 -2.20
CA ILE A 188 -0.86 -18.76 -0.99
C ILE A 188 0.25 -19.46 -0.22
N LYS A 189 1.04 -20.30 -0.92
CA LYS A 189 2.15 -21.05 -0.31
C LYS A 189 3.39 -20.19 -0.12
N ARG A 190 3.51 -19.09 -0.87
CA ARG A 190 4.71 -18.25 -1.00
C ARG A 190 5.91 -19.06 -1.49
N THR A 191 5.68 -19.88 -2.50
CA THR A 191 6.70 -20.77 -3.09
C THR A 191 6.79 -20.57 -4.59
N TRP A 192 8.00 -20.71 -5.11
CA TRP A 192 8.27 -20.71 -6.53
C TRP A 192 8.19 -22.12 -7.10
N HIS A 193 7.67 -22.22 -8.32
CA HIS A 193 7.57 -23.44 -9.09
C HIS A 193 8.25 -23.24 -10.44
N GLU A 194 9.08 -24.20 -10.85
CA GLU A 194 9.77 -24.17 -12.14
C GLU A 194 9.17 -25.18 -13.11
N SER A 195 9.03 -24.77 -14.36
CA SER A 195 8.62 -25.63 -15.48
C SER A 195 9.41 -25.30 -16.74
N GLN A 196 9.51 -26.25 -17.66
CA GLN A 196 10.06 -26.01 -19.00
C GLN A 196 8.90 -25.81 -19.98
N ILE A 197 8.96 -24.75 -20.77
CA ILE A 197 7.96 -24.44 -21.78
C ILE A 197 8.61 -24.21 -23.14
N THR A 198 7.87 -24.46 -24.22
CA THR A 198 8.33 -24.17 -25.59
C THR A 198 7.63 -22.93 -26.10
N VAL A 199 8.41 -21.95 -26.57
CA VAL A 199 7.94 -20.65 -27.01
C VAL A 199 8.51 -20.27 -28.38
N LYS A 200 7.79 -19.39 -29.07
CA LYS A 200 8.26 -18.62 -30.23
C LYS A 200 8.05 -17.15 -29.92
N ILE A 201 9.11 -16.34 -29.98
CA ILE A 201 9.07 -14.93 -29.61
C ILE A 201 9.59 -14.06 -30.75
N GLU A 202 8.94 -12.93 -30.97
CA GLU A 202 9.38 -11.93 -31.93
C GLU A 202 10.75 -11.35 -31.53
N SER A 203 11.63 -11.10 -32.50
CA SER A 203 12.99 -10.62 -32.23
C SER A 203 13.07 -9.13 -31.89
N LYS A 204 12.03 -8.36 -32.23
CA LYS A 204 11.94 -6.92 -31.98
C LYS A 204 10.73 -6.63 -31.09
N PRO A 205 10.83 -5.66 -30.17
CA PRO A 205 9.69 -5.22 -29.40
C PRO A 205 8.68 -4.52 -30.32
N PHE A 206 7.39 -4.67 -30.01
CA PHE A 206 6.31 -4.00 -30.75
C PHE A 206 5.71 -2.81 -30.01
N ALA A 207 5.96 -2.73 -28.70
CA ALA A 207 5.52 -1.64 -27.83
C ALA A 207 6.54 -1.43 -26.71
N HIS A 208 6.54 -0.23 -26.13
CA HIS A 208 7.40 0.15 -25.01
C HIS A 208 6.54 0.88 -23.99
N GLY A 209 6.69 0.53 -22.71
CA GLY A 209 6.25 1.34 -21.58
C GLY A 209 7.39 2.22 -21.08
N SER A 210 7.23 2.84 -19.91
CA SER A 210 8.26 3.69 -19.30
C SER A 210 9.55 2.95 -18.98
N MET A 211 9.45 1.71 -18.51
CA MET A 211 10.59 0.92 -18.02
C MET A 211 10.84 -0.39 -18.78
N ARG A 212 9.84 -0.85 -19.55
CA ARG A 212 9.81 -2.20 -20.12
C ARG A 212 9.38 -2.16 -21.58
N GLU A 213 10.06 -2.93 -22.39
CA GLU A 213 9.71 -3.20 -23.79
C GLU A 213 8.92 -4.52 -23.90
N CYS A 214 7.98 -4.57 -24.84
CA CYS A 214 7.02 -5.67 -25.00
C CYS A 214 7.22 -6.40 -26.34
N PHE A 215 7.24 -7.72 -26.28
CA PHE A 215 7.41 -8.63 -27.41
C PHE A 215 6.18 -9.52 -27.56
N ARG A 216 5.83 -9.86 -28.80
CA ARG A 216 4.81 -10.90 -29.06
C ARG A 216 5.44 -12.27 -28.88
N LEU A 217 4.74 -13.15 -28.17
CA LEU A 217 5.18 -14.50 -27.90
C LEU A 217 4.00 -15.48 -28.08
N LYS A 218 4.24 -16.60 -28.77
CA LYS A 218 3.35 -17.76 -28.74
C LYS A 218 3.94 -18.84 -27.83
N LYS A 219 3.12 -19.40 -26.96
CA LYS A 219 3.50 -20.51 -26.05
C LYS A 219 2.74 -21.77 -26.46
N LEU A 220 3.47 -22.84 -26.74
CA LEU A 220 2.87 -24.13 -27.09
C LEU A 220 2.12 -24.72 -25.89
N SER A 221 0.98 -25.38 -26.15
CA SER A 221 0.24 -26.07 -25.09
C SER A 221 1.00 -27.34 -24.65
N VAL A 222 1.10 -27.53 -23.34
CA VAL A 222 1.74 -28.73 -22.73
C VAL A 222 0.86 -29.98 -22.91
N PHE A 223 -0.43 -29.80 -23.18
CA PHE A 223 -1.40 -30.89 -23.33
C PHE A 223 -1.60 -31.31 -24.79
N SER A 224 -1.04 -30.58 -25.75
CA SER A 224 -1.14 -30.94 -27.16
C SER A 224 -0.11 -32.01 -27.51
N THR A 225 -0.57 -33.13 -28.08
CA THR A 225 0.32 -34.18 -28.63
C THR A 225 0.96 -33.78 -29.96
N HIS A 226 0.51 -32.67 -30.57
CA HIS A 226 1.01 -32.14 -31.83
C HIS A 226 1.51 -30.69 -31.66
N GLN A 227 2.54 -30.31 -32.39
CA GLN A 227 3.08 -28.93 -32.42
C GLN A 227 2.14 -27.98 -33.18
N ASP A 228 0.97 -27.72 -32.59
CA ASP A 228 -0.06 -26.85 -33.15
C ASP A 228 0.18 -25.39 -32.73
N TRP A 229 1.02 -24.71 -33.51
CA TRP A 229 1.35 -23.29 -33.30
C TRP A 229 0.23 -22.35 -33.75
N ASP A 230 -0.61 -22.78 -34.69
CA ASP A 230 -1.71 -21.97 -35.21
C ASP A 230 -2.77 -21.71 -34.14
N HIS A 231 -3.05 -22.72 -33.30
CA HIS A 231 -3.98 -22.62 -32.18
C HIS A 231 -3.31 -22.39 -30.82
N SER A 232 -2.00 -22.15 -30.80
CA SER A 232 -1.27 -21.83 -29.57
C SER A 232 -1.64 -20.44 -29.03
N SER A 233 -1.55 -20.30 -27.70
CA SER A 233 -1.99 -19.10 -27.00
C SER A 233 -1.03 -17.92 -27.20
N ASN A 234 -1.60 -16.73 -27.34
CA ASN A 234 -0.88 -15.46 -27.47
C ASN A 234 -0.49 -14.89 -26.10
N TYR A 235 0.77 -14.52 -25.96
CA TYR A 235 1.36 -13.96 -24.75
C TYR A 235 2.23 -12.74 -25.07
N ILE A 236 2.31 -11.85 -24.10
CA ILE A 236 3.26 -10.74 -24.09
C ILE A 236 4.45 -11.14 -23.24
N ALA A 237 5.64 -11.00 -23.80
CA ALA A 237 6.89 -11.06 -23.05
C ALA A 237 7.39 -9.63 -22.82
N LYS A 238 7.66 -9.24 -21.57
CA LYS A 238 8.18 -7.91 -21.22
C LYS A 238 9.60 -8.01 -20.68
N ARG A 239 10.47 -7.08 -21.07
CA ARG A 239 11.85 -7.00 -20.56
C ARG A 239 12.16 -5.57 -20.15
N TYR A 240 12.93 -5.38 -19.09
CA TYR A 240 13.42 -4.06 -18.72
C TYR A 240 14.34 -3.50 -19.80
N THR A 241 14.18 -2.21 -20.10
CA THR A 241 15.04 -1.49 -21.04
C THR A 241 16.44 -1.30 -20.47
N ASP A 242 16.52 -1.03 -19.16
CA ASP A 242 17.77 -0.90 -18.42
C ASP A 242 18.22 -2.23 -17.80
N ASN A 243 19.51 -2.30 -17.46
CA ASN A 243 20.06 -3.44 -16.74
C ASN A 243 19.62 -3.39 -15.27
N VAL A 244 18.66 -4.24 -14.90
CA VAL A 244 18.15 -4.36 -13.53
C VAL A 244 18.60 -5.68 -12.89
N PRO A 245 18.71 -5.72 -11.55
CA PRO A 245 18.91 -6.98 -10.82
C PRO A 245 17.83 -8.01 -11.16
N VAL A 246 18.19 -9.29 -11.23
CA VAL A 246 17.28 -10.38 -11.60
C VAL A 246 16.12 -10.47 -10.60
N GLU A 247 16.40 -10.20 -9.33
CA GLU A 247 15.44 -10.18 -8.23
C GLU A 247 14.23 -9.30 -8.53
N ARG A 248 14.43 -8.19 -9.25
CA ARG A 248 13.35 -7.28 -9.67
C ARG A 248 12.29 -8.00 -10.51
N TYR A 249 12.68 -8.91 -11.40
CA TYR A 249 11.72 -9.69 -12.19
C TYR A 249 10.84 -10.57 -11.30
N PHE A 250 11.41 -11.13 -10.24
CA PHE A 250 10.73 -12.00 -9.30
C PHE A 250 9.82 -11.18 -8.36
N ASP A 251 10.30 -10.02 -7.89
CA ASP A 251 9.52 -9.10 -7.05
C ASP A 251 8.24 -8.62 -7.74
N ASP A 252 8.31 -8.25 -9.03
CA ASP A 252 7.15 -7.84 -9.81
C ASP A 252 6.12 -8.98 -9.94
N VAL A 253 6.58 -10.22 -10.17
CA VAL A 253 5.70 -11.39 -10.24
C VAL A 253 5.04 -11.66 -8.89
N MET A 254 5.79 -11.55 -7.79
CA MET A 254 5.21 -11.66 -6.45
C MET A 254 4.13 -10.60 -6.23
N MET A 255 4.40 -9.34 -6.57
CA MET A 255 3.45 -8.24 -6.44
C MET A 255 2.16 -8.49 -7.24
N GLN A 256 2.28 -8.87 -8.52
CA GLN A 256 1.11 -9.09 -9.37
C GLN A 256 0.29 -10.30 -8.94
N MET A 257 0.94 -11.39 -8.53
CA MET A 257 0.26 -12.58 -8.04
C MET A 257 -0.38 -12.37 -6.65
N THR A 258 0.24 -11.58 -5.78
CA THR A 258 -0.39 -11.10 -4.52
C THR A 258 -1.60 -10.22 -4.82
N THR A 259 -1.53 -9.35 -5.83
CA THR A 259 -2.68 -8.55 -6.25
C THR A 259 -3.82 -9.43 -6.79
N LYS A 260 -3.50 -10.52 -7.51
CA LYS A 260 -4.51 -11.49 -7.96
C LYS A 260 -5.25 -12.15 -6.78
N LEU A 261 -4.54 -12.40 -5.68
CA LEU A 261 -5.14 -12.90 -4.45
C LEU A 261 -6.10 -11.86 -3.84
N TRP A 262 -5.71 -10.58 -3.81
CA TRP A 262 -6.60 -9.48 -3.40
C TRP A 262 -7.85 -9.36 -4.27
N ALA A 263 -7.72 -9.46 -5.60
CA ALA A 263 -8.85 -9.49 -6.53
C ALA A 263 -9.82 -10.65 -6.23
N THR A 264 -9.29 -11.83 -5.89
CA THR A 264 -10.09 -12.98 -5.47
C THR A 264 -10.87 -12.68 -4.19
N HIS A 265 -10.23 -12.04 -3.21
CA HIS A 265 -10.87 -11.65 -1.95
C HIS A 265 -11.95 -10.57 -2.15
N TYR A 266 -11.68 -9.55 -2.96
CA TYR A 266 -12.67 -8.54 -3.37
C TYR A 266 -13.89 -9.20 -4.01
N ASN A 267 -13.66 -10.17 -4.89
CA ASN A 267 -14.72 -10.91 -5.55
C ASN A 267 -15.58 -11.75 -4.59
N GLN A 268 -15.08 -12.18 -3.43
CA GLN A 268 -15.88 -12.91 -2.45
C GLN A 268 -16.97 -12.03 -1.82
N HIS A 269 -16.75 -10.72 -1.73
CA HIS A 269 -17.71 -9.73 -1.20
C HIS A 269 -18.86 -9.38 -2.16
N ASN A 270 -18.97 -10.11 -3.27
CA ASN A 270 -20.01 -9.94 -4.27
C ASN A 270 -20.26 -8.50 -4.78
N PRO A 271 -19.19 -7.80 -5.22
CA PRO A 271 -19.29 -6.47 -5.83
C PRO A 271 -20.11 -6.51 -7.13
N PRO A 272 -20.62 -5.36 -7.60
CA PRO A 272 -21.41 -5.29 -8.84
C PRO A 272 -20.66 -5.83 -10.07
N LYS A 273 -19.35 -5.57 -10.14
CA LYS A 273 -18.43 -6.12 -11.13
C LYS A 273 -17.32 -6.86 -10.42
N LYS A 274 -16.98 -8.03 -10.94
CA LYS A 274 -15.81 -8.79 -10.51
C LYS A 274 -14.59 -8.26 -11.25
N VAL A 275 -13.44 -8.30 -10.59
CA VAL A 275 -12.15 -7.92 -11.19
C VAL A 275 -11.24 -9.14 -11.24
N ASP A 276 -10.28 -9.17 -12.14
CA ASP A 276 -9.22 -10.17 -12.13
C ASP A 276 -7.88 -9.55 -12.52
N ILE A 277 -6.80 -10.17 -12.10
CA ILE A 277 -5.43 -9.78 -12.46
C ILE A 277 -4.83 -10.84 -13.37
N VAL A 278 -4.20 -10.42 -14.46
CA VAL A 278 -3.51 -11.34 -15.36
C VAL A 278 -2.39 -12.06 -14.62
N GLN A 279 -2.32 -13.37 -14.77
CA GLN A 279 -1.21 -14.17 -14.24
C GLN A 279 0.09 -13.77 -14.91
N MET A 280 1.13 -13.62 -14.10
CA MET A 280 2.48 -13.30 -14.57
C MET A 280 3.45 -14.38 -14.10
N SER A 281 4.47 -14.65 -14.92
CA SER A 281 5.56 -15.56 -14.60
C SER A 281 6.88 -15.00 -15.13
N VAL A 282 8.02 -15.48 -14.63
CA VAL A 282 9.34 -15.11 -15.18
C VAL A 282 9.78 -16.17 -16.17
N LEU A 283 10.25 -15.75 -17.34
CA LEU A 283 10.96 -16.60 -18.29
C LEU A 283 12.45 -16.36 -18.22
N GLU A 284 13.21 -17.44 -18.19
CA GLU A 284 14.66 -17.43 -18.24
C GLU A 284 15.14 -18.14 -19.51
N PHE A 285 15.75 -17.39 -20.43
CA PHE A 285 16.30 -17.92 -21.68
C PHE A 285 17.76 -18.36 -21.47
N LYS A 286 17.95 -19.54 -20.87
CA LYS A 286 19.26 -20.08 -20.46
C LYS A 286 20.26 -20.22 -21.63
N ASP A 287 19.75 -20.48 -22.84
CA ASP A 287 20.58 -20.75 -24.03
C ASP A 287 20.95 -19.48 -24.81
N ARG A 288 20.37 -18.33 -24.46
CA ARG A 288 20.73 -17.05 -25.08
C ARG A 288 21.92 -16.41 -24.36
N ALA A 289 22.75 -15.69 -25.12
CA ALA A 289 23.82 -14.88 -24.54
C ALA A 289 23.26 -13.90 -23.50
N GLY A 290 23.92 -13.83 -22.33
CA GLY A 290 23.47 -12.99 -21.21
C GLY A 290 22.31 -13.54 -20.40
N ARG A 291 21.76 -14.73 -20.74
CA ARG A 291 20.66 -15.39 -20.02
C ARG A 291 19.51 -14.43 -19.66
N PRO A 292 18.91 -13.76 -20.66
CA PRO A 292 17.95 -12.70 -20.41
C PRO A 292 16.66 -13.23 -19.78
N TYR A 293 16.09 -12.40 -18.91
CA TYR A 293 14.81 -12.63 -18.25
C TYR A 293 13.70 -11.83 -18.92
N TYR A 294 12.48 -12.37 -18.88
CA TYR A 294 11.26 -11.68 -19.34
C TYR A 294 10.12 -11.96 -18.36
N HIS A 295 9.22 -11.00 -18.17
CA HIS A 295 7.89 -11.28 -17.63
C HIS A 295 7.02 -11.87 -18.73
N LEU A 296 6.24 -12.90 -18.42
CA LEU A 296 5.28 -13.52 -19.33
C LEU A 296 3.86 -13.33 -18.83
N GLU A 297 3.01 -12.76 -19.67
CA GLU A 297 1.59 -12.53 -19.41
C GLU A 297 0.73 -12.90 -20.62
N ARG A 298 -0.54 -13.24 -20.41
CA ARG A 298 -1.46 -13.47 -21.53
C ARG A 298 -1.73 -12.15 -22.25
N PHE A 299 -1.85 -12.21 -23.58
CA PHE A 299 -2.34 -11.08 -24.35
C PHE A 299 -3.81 -10.78 -23.99
N ILE A 300 -4.10 -9.50 -23.76
CA ILE A 300 -5.47 -9.01 -23.54
C ILE A 300 -5.85 -8.14 -24.73
N ASP A 301 -6.90 -8.53 -25.45
CA ASP A 301 -7.43 -7.75 -26.58
C ASP A 301 -8.39 -6.66 -26.09
N GLY A 302 -8.16 -5.42 -26.51
CA GLY A 302 -9.03 -4.27 -26.23
C GLY A 302 -8.28 -2.96 -25.97
N ASN A 303 -9.01 -1.97 -25.46
CA ASN A 303 -8.44 -0.66 -25.14
C ASN A 303 -7.84 -0.71 -23.72
N TYR A 304 -6.54 -0.50 -23.64
CA TYR A 304 -5.80 -0.39 -22.40
C TYR A 304 -6.04 0.97 -21.75
N ILE A 305 -6.44 0.99 -20.48
CA ILE A 305 -6.74 2.20 -19.72
C ILE A 305 -6.03 2.11 -18.36
N LYS A 306 -5.40 3.20 -17.94
CA LYS A 306 -4.86 3.39 -16.59
C LYS A 306 -5.86 4.20 -15.76
N TYR A 307 -6.45 3.59 -14.73
CA TYR A 307 -7.55 4.17 -13.97
C TYR A 307 -7.08 5.03 -12.79
N ASN A 308 -6.01 4.60 -12.13
CA ASN A 308 -5.28 5.39 -11.13
C ASN A 308 -3.77 5.15 -11.24
N SER A 309 -2.97 5.96 -10.54
CA SER A 309 -1.52 5.76 -10.43
C SER A 309 -1.08 5.41 -9.01
N ASN A 310 0.19 5.03 -8.87
CA ASN A 310 0.85 4.88 -7.59
C ASN A 310 1.15 6.22 -6.86
N SER A 311 0.90 7.36 -7.50
CA SER A 311 1.23 8.71 -7.01
C SER A 311 0.01 9.63 -6.86
N GLY A 312 -1.19 9.05 -6.79
CA GLY A 312 -2.44 9.79 -6.53
C GLY A 312 -3.14 10.34 -7.79
N PHE A 313 -2.70 10.00 -9.01
CA PHE A 313 -3.44 10.37 -10.21
C PHE A 313 -4.70 9.51 -10.38
N VAL A 314 -5.80 10.12 -10.81
CA VAL A 314 -7.06 9.46 -11.18
C VAL A 314 -7.43 9.87 -12.61
N CYS A 315 -7.85 8.90 -13.44
CA CYS A 315 -8.27 9.18 -14.80
C CYS A 315 -9.70 9.74 -14.85
N ASP A 316 -9.83 11.05 -15.13
CA ASP A 316 -11.11 11.76 -15.18
C ASP A 316 -11.98 11.39 -16.39
N ASP A 317 -11.35 11.11 -17.53
CA ASP A 317 -12.04 10.77 -18.80
C ASP A 317 -12.87 9.49 -18.72
N THR A 318 -12.56 8.61 -17.76
CA THR A 318 -13.22 7.32 -17.59
C THR A 318 -13.47 7.02 -16.10
N LEU A 319 -14.13 7.94 -15.39
CA LEU A 319 -14.44 7.83 -13.97
C LEU A 319 -15.25 6.55 -13.63
N ARG A 320 -14.54 5.44 -13.45
CA ARG A 320 -15.09 4.13 -13.10
C ARG A 320 -14.95 3.91 -11.62
N HIS A 321 -16.06 3.56 -10.97
CA HIS A 321 -16.09 3.27 -9.53
C HIS A 321 -15.31 2.00 -9.14
N THR A 322 -15.28 0.97 -10.00
CA THR A 322 -14.71 -0.35 -9.64
C THR A 322 -13.21 -0.32 -9.32
N PRO A 323 -12.33 0.30 -10.15
CA PRO A 323 -10.91 0.45 -9.81
C PRO A 323 -10.66 1.12 -8.46
N GLN A 324 -11.29 2.26 -8.19
CA GLN A 324 -11.09 3.00 -6.94
C GLN A 324 -11.62 2.25 -5.72
N ALA A 325 -12.79 1.62 -5.85
CA ALA A 325 -13.35 0.79 -4.79
C ALA A 325 -12.54 -0.47 -4.54
N PHE A 326 -11.85 -1.01 -5.55
CA PHE A 326 -10.93 -2.13 -5.38
C PHE A 326 -9.68 -1.70 -4.59
N SER A 327 -9.04 -0.59 -4.95
CA SER A 327 -7.91 -0.03 -4.19
C SER A 327 -8.31 0.21 -2.72
N HIS A 328 -9.41 0.91 -2.48
CA HIS A 328 -9.91 1.17 -1.12
C HIS A 328 -10.25 -0.12 -0.36
N PHE A 329 -10.87 -1.12 -1.01
CA PHE A 329 -11.12 -2.41 -0.39
C PHE A 329 -9.83 -3.10 0.07
N THR A 330 -8.75 -3.05 -0.72
CA THR A 330 -7.48 -3.68 -0.31
C THR A 330 -6.86 -3.02 0.90
N PHE A 331 -7.02 -1.70 1.05
CA PHE A 331 -6.62 -0.96 2.24
C PHE A 331 -7.39 -1.44 3.48
N GLU A 332 -8.72 -1.39 3.45
CA GLU A 332 -9.57 -1.82 4.57
C GLU A 332 -9.36 -3.30 4.92
N ALA A 333 -9.36 -4.18 3.91
CA ALA A 333 -9.25 -5.62 4.10
C ALA A 333 -7.85 -6.08 4.56
N SER A 334 -6.82 -5.24 4.37
CA SER A 334 -5.47 -5.48 4.89
C SER A 334 -5.27 -4.90 6.30
N CYS A 335 -6.30 -4.34 6.91
CA CYS A 335 -6.18 -3.58 8.16
C CYS A 335 -5.17 -2.42 8.02
N HIS A 336 -5.23 -1.73 6.87
CA HIS A 336 -4.48 -0.51 6.56
C HIS A 336 -2.97 -0.71 6.36
N GLU A 337 -2.53 -1.96 6.20
CA GLU A 337 -1.12 -2.28 6.01
C GLU A 337 -0.69 -2.24 4.55
N GLN A 338 -1.62 -2.45 3.62
CA GLN A 338 -1.33 -2.52 2.20
C GLN A 338 -2.45 -1.90 1.35
N ILE A 339 -2.09 -1.22 0.28
CA ILE A 339 -3.05 -0.78 -0.73
C ILE A 339 -2.54 -1.14 -2.12
N VAL A 340 -3.44 -1.66 -2.95
CA VAL A 340 -3.18 -1.91 -4.37
C VAL A 340 -3.61 -0.68 -5.17
N VAL A 341 -2.67 -0.11 -5.93
CA VAL A 341 -2.84 1.04 -6.82
C VAL A 341 -2.24 0.72 -8.19
N ASP A 342 -2.12 1.74 -9.06
CA ASP A 342 -1.72 1.57 -10.46
C ASP A 342 -2.65 0.61 -11.22
N ILE A 343 -3.96 0.71 -10.95
CA ILE A 343 -4.97 -0.16 -11.54
C ILE A 343 -5.11 0.19 -13.02
N GLN A 344 -4.67 -0.73 -13.88
CA GLN A 344 -4.64 -0.55 -15.33
C GLN A 344 -4.90 -1.85 -16.09
N GLY A 345 -5.49 -1.76 -17.28
CA GLY A 345 -5.78 -2.92 -18.12
C GLY A 345 -6.98 -2.72 -19.05
N VAL A 346 -7.65 -3.81 -19.41
CA VAL A 346 -8.79 -3.80 -20.34
C VAL A 346 -10.07 -4.21 -19.61
N GLY A 347 -11.04 -3.30 -19.52
CA GLY A 347 -12.27 -3.57 -18.79
C GLY A 347 -11.98 -3.81 -17.29
N ASP A 348 -12.37 -4.96 -16.75
CA ASP A 348 -12.15 -5.34 -15.35
C ASP A 348 -11.06 -6.42 -15.19
N LEU A 349 -10.24 -6.61 -16.24
CA LEU A 349 -9.05 -7.46 -16.22
C LEU A 349 -7.81 -6.56 -16.21
N TYR A 350 -7.07 -6.57 -15.10
CA TYR A 350 -5.96 -5.66 -14.83
C TYR A 350 -4.59 -6.38 -14.92
N THR A 351 -3.52 -5.60 -15.04
CA THR A 351 -2.11 -6.04 -15.12
C THR A 351 -1.21 -4.92 -14.60
N ASP A 352 0.05 -5.25 -14.26
CA ASP A 352 1.05 -4.30 -13.78
C ASP A 352 0.58 -3.40 -12.61
N PRO A 353 0.02 -3.96 -11.52
CA PRO A 353 -0.37 -3.16 -10.36
C PRO A 353 0.86 -2.71 -9.56
N GLN A 354 0.68 -1.75 -8.66
CA GLN A 354 1.65 -1.41 -7.60
C GLN A 354 1.03 -1.66 -6.22
N ILE A 355 1.81 -2.19 -5.28
CA ILE A 355 1.41 -2.29 -3.86
C ILE A 355 2.21 -1.28 -3.05
N HIS A 356 1.52 -0.46 -2.25
CA HIS A 356 2.14 0.30 -1.18
C HIS A 356 1.97 -0.46 0.14
N THR A 357 3.00 -0.51 0.97
CA THR A 357 2.96 -1.15 2.30
C THR A 357 3.33 -0.16 3.39
N SER A 358 2.80 -0.32 4.61
CA SER A 358 3.09 0.59 5.73
C SER A 358 4.60 0.75 6.01
N LEU A 359 5.40 -0.28 5.73
CA LEU A 359 6.86 -0.25 5.90
C LEU A 359 7.64 0.32 4.70
N GLY A 360 7.06 0.33 3.51
CA GLY A 360 7.66 0.92 2.30
C GLY A 360 8.86 0.18 1.67
N PHE A 361 9.32 -0.95 2.21
CA PHE A 361 10.52 -1.66 1.69
C PHE A 361 10.22 -2.84 0.75
N GLU A 362 8.98 -3.32 0.69
CA GLU A 362 8.58 -4.47 -0.14
C GLU A 362 8.14 -4.05 -1.54
N TYR A 363 8.04 -4.98 -2.49
CA TYR A 363 7.42 -4.76 -3.81
C TYR A 363 8.08 -3.68 -4.69
N GLY A 364 9.40 -3.51 -4.55
CA GLY A 364 10.21 -2.68 -5.43
C GLY A 364 10.08 -1.16 -5.19
N GLU A 365 10.79 -0.39 -6.02
CA GLU A 365 10.94 1.07 -5.86
C GLU A 365 9.65 1.87 -6.06
N GLY A 366 8.63 1.26 -6.67
CA GLY A 366 7.32 1.90 -6.84
C GLY A 366 6.47 1.93 -5.57
N ASN A 367 6.88 1.22 -4.51
CA ASN A 367 6.26 1.27 -3.18
C ASN A 367 6.66 2.57 -2.48
N LEU A 368 5.73 3.51 -2.42
CA LEU A 368 5.90 4.79 -1.71
C LEU A 368 5.45 4.70 -0.25
N GLY A 369 5.09 3.51 0.23
CA GLY A 369 4.59 3.25 1.56
C GLY A 369 3.42 4.15 1.98
N ILE A 370 3.46 4.63 3.23
CA ILE A 370 2.42 5.52 3.82
C ILE A 370 2.25 6.80 2.99
N ARG A 371 3.34 7.33 2.41
CA ARG A 371 3.29 8.47 1.48
C ARG A 371 2.43 8.17 0.26
N GLY A 372 2.54 6.97 -0.30
CA GLY A 372 1.71 6.52 -1.41
C GLY A 372 0.25 6.35 -1.03
N MET A 373 -0.02 5.87 0.19
CA MET A 373 -1.39 5.77 0.73
C MET A 373 -2.03 7.14 0.90
N ALA A 374 -1.29 8.12 1.44
CA ALA A 374 -1.75 9.51 1.56
C ALA A 374 -2.09 10.11 0.19
N LEU A 375 -1.24 9.91 -0.83
CA LEU A 375 -1.51 10.36 -2.19
C LEU A 375 -2.77 9.72 -2.82
N PHE A 376 -3.06 8.46 -2.49
CA PHE A 376 -4.32 7.83 -2.92
C PHE A 376 -5.51 8.52 -2.24
N PHE A 377 -5.47 8.71 -0.92
CA PHE A 377 -6.60 9.26 -0.17
C PHE A 377 -6.85 10.75 -0.41
N SER A 378 -5.85 11.52 -0.84
CA SER A 378 -6.06 12.92 -1.22
C SER A 378 -6.96 13.09 -2.45
N THR A 379 -7.07 12.06 -3.29
CA THR A 379 -7.86 12.07 -4.53
C THR A 379 -9.02 11.06 -4.55
N HIS A 380 -9.08 10.17 -3.58
CA HIS A 380 -10.11 9.14 -3.53
C HIS A 380 -11.42 9.65 -2.93
N GLU A 381 -12.49 9.61 -3.72
CA GLU A 381 -13.86 9.79 -3.24
C GLU A 381 -14.56 8.42 -3.09
N CYS A 382 -15.12 8.18 -1.90
CA CYS A 382 -15.96 7.02 -1.67
C CYS A 382 -17.15 7.01 -2.63
N ASN A 383 -17.30 5.90 -3.37
CA ASN A 383 -18.35 5.75 -4.37
C ASN A 383 -19.39 4.69 -3.94
N PRO A 384 -20.50 4.48 -4.70
CA PRO A 384 -21.54 3.52 -4.34
C PRO A 384 -21.07 2.07 -4.16
N ILE A 385 -19.91 1.68 -4.73
CA ILE A 385 -19.32 0.37 -4.52
C ILE A 385 -18.63 0.32 -3.16
N CYS A 386 -17.91 1.36 -2.75
CA CYS A 386 -17.33 1.49 -1.40
C CYS A 386 -18.43 1.35 -0.34
N ALA A 387 -19.52 2.11 -0.49
CA ALA A 387 -20.67 2.05 0.43
C ALA A 387 -21.32 0.66 0.46
N ARG A 388 -21.43 -0.02 -0.69
CA ARG A 388 -21.98 -1.38 -0.76
C ARG A 388 -21.08 -2.43 -0.11
N LEU A 389 -19.77 -2.20 -0.10
CA LEU A 389 -18.78 -3.04 0.55
C LEU A 389 -18.59 -2.67 2.03
N ASN A 390 -19.34 -1.69 2.55
CA ASN A 390 -19.22 -1.16 3.91
C ASN A 390 -17.80 -0.69 4.26
N LEU A 391 -17.10 -0.08 3.29
CA LEU A 391 -15.77 0.48 3.53
C LEU A 391 -15.87 1.76 4.34
N THR A 392 -14.96 1.93 5.30
CA THR A 392 -14.85 3.14 6.12
C THR A 392 -14.45 4.32 5.25
N SER A 393 -15.02 5.50 5.45
CA SER A 393 -14.60 6.68 4.69
C SER A 393 -13.40 7.34 5.39
N PHE A 394 -12.39 7.71 4.60
CA PHE A 394 -11.21 8.42 5.09
C PHE A 394 -11.56 9.84 5.52
N ASP A 395 -10.99 10.29 6.65
CA ASP A 395 -11.23 11.63 7.19
C ASP A 395 -10.52 12.70 6.35
N LEU A 396 -11.30 13.48 5.62
CA LEU A 396 -10.85 14.66 4.88
C LEU A 396 -11.32 15.92 5.58
N SER A 397 -10.52 16.98 5.55
CA SER A 397 -10.86 18.31 6.04
C SER A 397 -12.08 18.88 5.29
N PRO A 398 -12.78 19.90 5.86
CA PRO A 398 -13.89 20.55 5.18
C PRO A 398 -13.53 21.07 3.77
N GLY A 399 -12.38 21.74 3.64
CA GLY A 399 -11.91 22.26 2.35
C GLY A 399 -11.67 21.16 1.30
N GLU A 400 -11.11 20.02 1.70
CA GLU A 400 -10.92 18.86 0.81
C GLU A 400 -12.24 18.29 0.31
N ARG A 401 -13.21 18.09 1.22
CA ARG A 401 -14.53 17.59 0.83
C ARG A 401 -15.22 18.54 -0.14
N ASP A 402 -15.11 19.85 0.12
CA ASP A 402 -15.68 20.87 -0.76
C ASP A 402 -15.00 20.87 -2.14
N ARG A 403 -13.67 20.70 -2.21
CA ARG A 403 -12.93 20.52 -3.48
C ARG A 403 -13.43 19.30 -4.27
N HIS A 404 -13.57 18.14 -3.60
CA HIS A 404 -14.07 16.92 -4.24
C HIS A 404 -15.51 17.11 -4.76
N ILE A 405 -16.38 17.76 -3.98
CA ILE A 405 -17.77 18.07 -4.40
C ILE A 405 -17.78 18.99 -5.63
N GLN A 406 -16.92 20.02 -5.66
CA GLN A 406 -16.86 20.97 -6.77
C GLN A 406 -16.36 20.32 -8.07
N GLN A 407 -15.33 19.47 -7.99
CA GLN A 407 -14.77 18.74 -9.14
C GLN A 407 -15.79 17.77 -9.77
N HIS A 408 -16.75 17.27 -8.98
CA HIS A 408 -17.76 16.32 -9.44
C HIS A 408 -19.20 16.85 -9.51
N ALA A 409 -19.40 18.18 -9.47
CA ALA A 409 -20.71 18.83 -9.53
C ALA A 409 -21.58 18.50 -10.77
N SER A 410 -20.99 17.85 -11.79
CA SER A 410 -21.66 17.38 -13.01
C SER A 410 -22.23 15.95 -12.92
N SER A 411 -21.93 15.20 -11.85
CA SER A 411 -22.47 13.86 -11.59
C SER A 411 -23.43 13.90 -10.40
N PRO A 412 -24.56 13.17 -10.44
CA PRO A 412 -25.47 13.11 -9.30
C PRO A 412 -24.78 12.35 -8.15
N SER A 413 -24.11 13.09 -7.26
CA SER A 413 -23.46 12.52 -6.08
C SER A 413 -24.52 12.04 -5.08
N TYR A 414 -24.38 10.79 -4.68
CA TYR A 414 -25.04 10.28 -3.49
C TYR A 414 -24.09 10.62 -2.35
N ALA A 415 -24.37 11.69 -1.61
CA ALA A 415 -23.66 11.97 -0.35
C ALA A 415 -23.79 10.72 0.53
N SER A 416 -22.70 9.99 0.74
CA SER A 416 -22.67 8.95 1.74
C SER A 416 -22.83 9.62 3.10
N ASN A 417 -24.04 9.58 3.67
CA ASN A 417 -24.33 10.04 5.04
C ASN A 417 -23.68 9.15 6.12
N LEU A 418 -22.64 8.38 5.78
CA LEU A 418 -21.85 7.66 6.75
C LEU A 418 -20.86 8.67 7.34
N PRO A 419 -20.79 8.83 8.67
CA PRO A 419 -19.76 9.67 9.27
C PRO A 419 -18.38 9.13 8.84
N ALA A 420 -17.53 10.03 8.36
CA ALA A 420 -16.10 9.71 8.22
C ALA A 420 -15.56 9.39 9.62
N GLN A 421 -14.78 8.32 9.70
CA GLN A 421 -14.25 7.82 10.97
C GLN A 421 -12.97 7.03 10.70
N THR A 422 -11.86 7.72 10.46
CA THR A 422 -10.54 7.14 10.64
C THR A 422 -10.38 6.85 12.14
N ALA A 423 -10.67 5.63 12.55
CA ALA A 423 -10.39 5.15 13.90
C ALA A 423 -9.20 4.21 13.84
N CYS A 424 -8.40 4.15 14.92
CA CYS A 424 -7.48 3.03 15.13
C CYS A 424 -8.27 1.72 14.98
N ARG A 425 -8.02 1.01 13.86
CA ARG A 425 -8.53 -0.32 13.46
C ARG A 425 -9.91 -0.72 13.99
N GLY A 426 -10.84 -0.96 13.06
CA GLY A 426 -12.07 -1.72 13.35
C GLY A 426 -11.77 -3.13 13.88
N SER A 427 -12.60 -3.61 14.81
CA SER A 427 -12.53 -4.98 15.34
C SER A 427 -12.64 -6.01 14.21
N GLU A 428 -11.82 -7.08 14.29
CA GLU A 428 -11.78 -8.20 13.33
C GLU A 428 -13.18 -8.54 12.77
N GLU A 429 -13.37 -8.50 11.44
CA GLU A 429 -14.49 -9.25 10.87
C GLU A 429 -14.25 -10.74 11.20
N PRO A 430 -15.19 -11.41 11.90
CA PRO A 430 -15.09 -12.83 12.08
C PRO A 430 -15.23 -13.49 10.72
N LEU A 431 -14.10 -13.97 10.17
CA LEU A 431 -13.98 -14.80 8.96
C LEU A 431 -14.61 -16.18 9.16
N ASN A 432 -15.80 -16.24 9.75
CA ASN A 432 -16.59 -17.44 10.00
C ASN A 432 -17.10 -17.97 8.66
N GLY A 433 -16.23 -18.73 8.00
CA GLY A 433 -16.45 -19.38 6.71
C GLY A 433 -15.19 -19.56 5.84
N LEU A 434 -14.05 -18.97 6.20
CA LEU A 434 -12.86 -18.85 5.32
C LEU A 434 -11.56 -19.40 5.94
N SER A 435 -11.59 -20.60 6.54
CA SER A 435 -10.48 -21.14 7.35
C SER A 435 -9.09 -21.11 6.68
N LYS A 436 -9.00 -21.26 5.34
CA LYS A 436 -7.73 -21.25 4.59
C LYS A 436 -7.26 -19.83 4.21
N PHE A 437 -8.17 -18.93 3.83
CA PHE A 437 -7.84 -17.56 3.43
C PHE A 437 -7.64 -16.63 4.63
N GLY A 438 -8.36 -16.85 5.74
CA GLY A 438 -8.20 -16.04 6.93
C GLY A 438 -6.84 -16.15 7.59
N SER A 439 -6.28 -17.37 7.61
CA SER A 439 -4.89 -17.61 8.04
C SER A 439 -3.87 -16.95 7.10
N LEU A 440 -4.12 -16.98 5.79
CA LEU A 440 -3.25 -16.38 4.78
C LEU A 440 -3.20 -14.85 4.88
N PHE A 441 -4.36 -14.18 4.97
CA PHE A 441 -4.41 -12.72 5.14
C PHE A 441 -3.92 -12.31 6.53
N ARG A 442 -4.06 -13.15 7.57
CA ARG A 442 -3.37 -12.94 8.85
C ARG A 442 -1.84 -13.00 8.71
N ARG A 443 -1.31 -13.89 7.87
CA ARG A 443 0.13 -14.01 7.62
C ARG A 443 0.70 -12.92 6.71
N LEU A 444 -0.11 -12.39 5.79
CA LEU A 444 0.24 -11.16 5.05
C LEU A 444 0.29 -9.95 5.99
N ARG A 445 -0.52 -9.97 7.07
CA ARG A 445 -0.51 -8.93 8.13
C ARG A 445 0.70 -9.02 9.07
N SER A 446 1.07 -10.22 9.50
CA SER A 446 2.09 -10.44 10.55
C SER A 446 3.56 -10.20 10.14
N GLN A 447 3.84 -9.53 9.02
CA GLN A 447 5.21 -9.21 8.59
C GLN A 447 5.65 -7.80 8.99
N SER A 448 4.73 -6.99 9.52
CA SER A 448 5.03 -5.65 10.02
C SER A 448 5.28 -5.69 11.54
N SER A 449 6.49 -5.31 11.96
CA SER A 449 6.86 -5.12 13.37
C SER A 449 6.54 -3.72 13.88
N ILE A 450 5.65 -2.99 13.19
CA ILE A 450 5.08 -1.75 13.72
C ILE A 450 4.05 -2.19 14.78
N SER A 451 4.11 -1.59 15.96
CA SER A 451 3.11 -1.72 17.02
C SER A 451 1.71 -1.70 16.39
N GLU A 452 0.84 -2.60 16.84
CA GLU A 452 -0.41 -3.01 16.17
C GLU A 452 -1.46 -1.88 15.93
N ASP A 453 -1.14 -0.61 16.21
CA ASP A 453 -2.08 0.51 16.39
C ASP A 453 -1.81 1.80 15.55
N GLU A 454 -0.76 1.89 14.71
CA GLU A 454 -0.23 3.21 14.31
C GLU A 454 -0.32 3.65 12.83
N SER A 455 -0.68 2.79 11.85
CA SER A 455 -0.58 3.15 10.41
C SER A 455 -1.39 4.38 10.00
N ASP A 456 -2.58 4.55 10.57
CA ASP A 456 -3.59 5.49 10.05
C ASP A 456 -3.25 6.92 10.41
N GLY A 457 -2.75 7.14 11.61
CA GLY A 457 -2.26 8.44 12.05
C GLY A 457 -1.07 8.90 11.21
N TYR A 458 -0.17 7.99 10.83
CA TYR A 458 0.95 8.34 9.96
C TYR A 458 0.50 8.74 8.55
N ILE A 459 -0.61 8.18 8.02
CA ILE A 459 -1.18 8.64 6.75
C ILE A 459 -1.62 10.10 6.87
N HIS A 460 -2.32 10.46 7.95
CA HIS A 460 -2.68 11.86 8.20
C HIS A 460 -1.45 12.77 8.43
N LEU A 461 -0.42 12.28 9.11
CA LEU A 461 0.82 13.05 9.25
C LEU A 461 1.50 13.30 7.89
N GLU A 462 1.52 12.30 6.99
CA GLU A 462 2.03 12.50 5.64
C GLU A 462 1.13 13.41 4.79
N MET A 463 -0.20 13.39 4.98
CA MET A 463 -1.11 14.37 4.38
C MET A 463 -0.75 15.80 4.82
N CYS A 464 -0.50 16.02 6.11
CA CYS A 464 -0.06 17.32 6.64
C CYS A 464 1.26 17.79 5.97
N LYS A 465 2.25 16.90 5.87
CA LYS A 465 3.54 17.18 5.20
C LYS A 465 3.32 17.54 3.73
N TYR A 466 2.46 16.82 3.02
CA TYR A 466 2.14 17.13 1.62
C TYR A 466 1.47 18.48 1.43
N TYR A 467 0.56 18.86 2.33
CA TYR A 467 -0.02 20.20 2.31
C TYR A 467 1.05 21.27 2.51
N GLN A 468 1.90 21.14 3.52
CA GLN A 468 2.95 22.12 3.79
C GLN A 468 3.89 22.37 2.59
N VAL A 469 4.25 21.32 1.85
CA VAL A 469 5.11 21.46 0.67
C VAL A 469 4.34 21.88 -0.59
N GLY A 470 3.05 22.22 -0.47
CA GLY A 470 2.20 22.66 -1.57
C GLY A 470 1.87 21.57 -2.58
N ARG A 471 1.99 20.27 -2.22
CA ARG A 471 1.77 19.15 -3.15
C ARG A 471 0.34 19.10 -3.69
N PHE A 472 -0.63 19.56 -2.89
CA PHE A 472 -2.05 19.59 -3.23
C PHE A 472 -2.57 20.98 -3.60
N SER A 473 -1.69 21.99 -3.61
CA SER A 473 -2.05 23.36 -3.97
C SER A 473 -2.32 23.47 -5.47
N GLU A 474 -3.18 24.42 -5.85
CA GLU A 474 -3.39 24.76 -7.27
C GLU A 474 -2.07 25.23 -7.90
N LEU A 475 -1.86 24.88 -9.17
CA LEU A 475 -0.65 25.28 -9.90
C LEU A 475 -0.45 26.80 -9.85
N GLY A 476 0.67 27.23 -9.25
CA GLY A 476 1.04 28.65 -9.17
C GLY A 476 0.58 29.38 -7.91
N SER A 477 -0.10 28.72 -6.97
CA SER A 477 -0.31 29.27 -5.62
C SER A 477 0.99 29.21 -4.82
N GLU A 478 1.42 30.35 -4.26
CA GLU A 478 2.55 30.39 -3.31
C GLU A 478 2.12 29.94 -1.90
N ASP A 479 0.82 30.05 -1.60
CA ASP A 479 0.25 29.66 -0.32
C ASP A 479 -0.25 28.21 -0.39
N PHE A 480 -0.04 27.46 0.70
CA PHE A 480 -0.63 26.15 0.89
C PHE A 480 -1.87 26.21 1.80
N ASP A 481 -2.69 25.17 1.73
CA ASP A 481 -3.89 25.03 2.53
C ASP A 481 -3.53 24.70 3.99
N GLU A 482 -3.24 25.75 4.77
CA GLU A 482 -2.86 25.63 6.19
C GLU A 482 -3.96 24.97 7.03
N GLU A 483 -5.23 25.19 6.69
CA GLU A 483 -6.37 24.62 7.41
C GLU A 483 -6.44 23.10 7.23
N SER A 484 -6.32 22.60 6.00
CA SER A 484 -6.22 21.15 5.75
C SER A 484 -4.98 20.53 6.38
N ALA A 485 -3.84 21.23 6.33
CA ALA A 485 -2.61 20.76 6.96
C ALA A 485 -2.77 20.59 8.48
N LEU A 486 -3.34 21.59 9.15
CA LEU A 486 -3.58 21.54 10.60
C LEU A 486 -4.61 20.47 10.96
N TYR A 487 -5.69 20.34 10.19
CA TYR A 487 -6.72 19.32 10.42
C TYR A 487 -6.11 17.91 10.46
N HIS A 488 -5.25 17.59 9.50
CA HIS A 488 -4.59 16.28 9.48
C HIS A 488 -3.54 16.13 10.58
N LEU A 489 -2.86 17.19 10.99
CA LEU A 489 -1.96 17.15 12.15
C LEU A 489 -2.72 16.86 13.45
N GLU A 490 -3.88 17.49 13.63
CA GLU A 490 -4.76 17.26 14.79
C GLU A 490 -5.27 15.82 14.82
N LEU A 491 -5.76 15.28 13.69
CA LEU A 491 -6.16 13.88 13.59
C LEU A 491 -5.02 12.90 13.86
N ALA A 492 -3.83 13.14 13.29
CA ALA A 492 -2.66 12.32 13.56
C ALA A 492 -2.31 12.33 15.06
N ALA A 493 -2.45 13.47 15.74
CA ALA A 493 -2.24 13.59 17.17
C ALA A 493 -3.35 12.88 17.99
N GLU A 494 -4.62 12.93 17.55
CA GLU A 494 -5.71 12.17 18.14
C GLU A 494 -5.44 10.66 18.05
N LEU A 495 -4.93 10.21 16.91
CA LEU A 495 -4.49 8.84 16.61
C LEU A 495 -3.12 8.46 17.21
N CYS A 496 -2.69 9.17 18.27
CA CYS A 496 -1.49 8.84 19.06
C CYS A 496 -0.15 8.91 18.32
N VAL A 497 -0.04 9.58 17.16
CA VAL A 497 1.25 9.74 16.49
C VAL A 497 2.14 10.69 17.28
N LYS A 498 3.27 10.17 17.79
CA LYS A 498 4.19 10.90 18.66
C LYS A 498 4.68 12.22 18.04
N GLU A 499 5.13 12.19 16.78
CA GLU A 499 5.60 13.37 16.03
C GLU A 499 4.50 14.43 15.91
N ALA A 500 3.25 14.01 15.64
CA ALA A 500 2.12 14.90 15.51
C ALA A 500 1.73 15.55 16.84
N ILE A 501 1.64 14.76 17.92
CA ILE A 501 1.35 15.26 19.28
C ILE A 501 2.40 16.29 19.69
N PHE A 502 3.67 15.99 19.48
CA PHE A 502 4.77 16.86 19.87
C PHE A 502 4.80 18.15 19.05
N THR A 503 4.59 18.06 17.73
CA THR A 503 4.47 19.23 16.86
C THR A 503 3.28 20.11 17.26
N LEU A 504 2.12 19.50 17.53
CA LEU A 504 0.94 20.23 17.97
C LEU A 504 1.17 20.90 19.32
N ALA A 505 1.86 20.24 20.25
CA ALA A 505 2.27 20.83 21.52
C ALA A 505 3.15 22.07 21.31
N LYS A 506 4.13 21.99 20.40
CA LYS A 506 4.98 23.13 20.01
C LYS A 506 4.16 24.28 19.39
N ILE A 507 3.14 23.99 18.58
CA ILE A 507 2.20 25.01 18.07
C ILE A 507 1.48 25.72 19.22
N TYR A 508 0.89 24.98 20.17
CA TYR A 508 0.15 25.54 21.30
C TYR A 508 1.01 26.37 22.27
N LEU A 509 2.28 26.03 22.39
CA LEU A 509 3.25 26.70 23.27
C LEU A 509 4.07 27.78 22.55
N ASP A 510 3.80 28.00 21.25
CA ASP A 510 4.54 28.94 20.39
C ASP A 510 6.06 28.67 20.39
N LEU A 511 6.42 27.39 20.34
CA LEU A 511 7.80 26.91 20.26
C LEU A 511 8.22 26.73 18.78
N PRO A 512 9.51 26.89 18.46
CA PRO A 512 10.07 26.54 17.16
C PRO A 512 9.87 25.06 16.80
N ARG A 513 9.64 24.82 15.50
CA ARG A 513 9.24 23.53 14.92
C ARG A 513 9.40 23.56 13.40
N ASP A 514 9.55 22.39 12.80
CA ASP A 514 9.72 22.25 11.35
C ASP A 514 8.40 22.25 10.60
N LEU A 515 7.42 21.51 11.13
CA LEU A 515 6.10 21.37 10.53
C LEU A 515 5.19 22.53 10.99
N LEU A 516 4.56 23.18 10.02
CA LEU A 516 3.75 24.39 10.15
C LEU A 516 4.50 25.51 10.89
N SER A 517 5.78 25.73 10.56
CA SER A 517 6.67 26.70 11.24
C SER A 517 6.12 28.14 11.26
N HIS A 518 5.43 28.56 10.21
CA HIS A 518 4.84 29.91 10.08
C HIS A 518 3.43 30.03 10.67
N TYR A 519 2.74 28.91 10.93
CA TYR A 519 1.39 28.92 11.48
C TYR A 519 1.35 29.57 12.86
N ARG A 520 0.28 30.33 13.16
CA ARG A 520 0.06 30.96 14.47
C ARG A 520 -1.37 30.76 14.91
N LEU A 521 -1.56 30.28 16.15
CA LEU A 521 -2.88 30.09 16.72
C LEU A 521 -3.60 31.44 16.90
N THR A 522 -4.84 31.48 16.42
CA THR A 522 -5.72 32.65 16.55
C THR A 522 -6.32 32.76 17.95
N ASP A 523 -6.68 31.62 18.56
CA ASP A 523 -7.17 31.57 19.94
C ASP A 523 -6.01 31.38 20.94
N GLN A 524 -5.90 32.33 21.85
CA GLN A 524 -4.86 32.36 22.89
C GLN A 524 -5.37 31.80 24.22
N ALA A 525 -6.69 31.57 24.36
CA ALA A 525 -7.27 31.04 25.58
C ALA A 525 -6.84 29.58 25.80
N HIS A 526 -6.39 29.28 27.02
CA HIS A 526 -5.95 27.93 27.41
C HIS A 526 -4.81 27.32 26.58
N ARG A 527 -4.12 28.11 25.73
CA ARG A 527 -3.03 27.62 24.88
C ARG A 527 -1.95 26.90 25.68
N VAL A 528 -1.57 27.48 26.83
CA VAL A 528 -0.55 26.94 27.74
C VAL A 528 -1.02 25.61 28.32
N THR A 529 -2.26 25.55 28.85
CA THR A 529 -2.81 24.31 29.42
C THR A 529 -2.93 23.20 28.39
N LYS A 530 -3.46 23.50 27.18
CA LYS A 530 -3.57 22.51 26.09
C LYS A 530 -2.19 22.03 25.63
N GLY A 531 -1.27 22.96 25.40
CA GLY A 531 0.10 22.66 24.99
C GLY A 531 0.84 21.80 26.01
N LEU A 532 0.68 22.07 27.31
CA LEU A 532 1.27 21.24 28.36
C LEU A 532 0.67 19.84 28.43
N ASN A 533 -0.66 19.72 28.31
CA ASN A 533 -1.29 18.40 28.27
C ASN A 533 -0.78 17.56 27.08
N LEU A 534 -0.59 18.19 25.92
CA LEU A 534 0.00 17.54 24.75
C LEU A 534 1.49 17.18 24.98
N MET A 535 2.27 18.05 25.62
CA MET A 535 3.65 17.73 26.01
C MET A 535 3.71 16.52 26.96
N ILE A 536 2.82 16.46 27.96
CA ILE A 536 2.74 15.32 28.89
C ILE A 536 2.41 14.04 28.11
N ARG A 537 1.44 14.09 27.19
CA ARG A 537 1.10 12.96 26.32
C ARG A 537 2.29 12.53 25.44
N ALA A 538 3.04 13.48 24.89
CA ALA A 538 4.26 13.18 24.13
C ALA A 538 5.32 12.51 25.02
N SER A 539 5.50 12.98 26.26
CA SER A 539 6.39 12.37 27.25
C SER A 539 5.97 10.93 27.62
N GLU A 540 4.68 10.66 27.74
CA GLU A 540 4.14 9.30 27.96
C GLU A 540 4.49 8.36 26.79
N LEU A 541 4.53 8.90 25.56
CA LEU A 541 5.00 8.21 24.36
C LEU A 541 6.54 8.24 24.19
N HIS A 542 7.27 8.47 25.28
CA HIS A 542 8.73 8.48 25.33
C HIS A 542 9.39 9.54 24.41
N GLU A 543 8.75 10.67 24.17
CA GLU A 543 9.40 11.80 23.50
C GLU A 543 10.37 12.50 24.47
N THR A 544 11.67 12.38 24.18
CA THR A 544 12.75 12.81 25.07
C THR A 544 12.76 14.32 25.25
N GLU A 545 12.58 15.09 24.17
CA GLU A 545 12.52 16.56 24.24
C GLU A 545 11.34 17.06 25.09
N ALA A 546 10.19 16.38 25.02
CA ALA A 546 9.01 16.71 25.81
C ALA A 546 9.28 16.58 27.32
N ASN A 547 10.03 15.55 27.74
CA ASN A 547 10.42 15.37 29.15
C ASN A 547 11.24 16.56 29.66
N LEU A 548 12.22 17.00 28.86
CA LEU A 548 13.07 18.14 29.24
C LEU A 548 12.25 19.43 29.35
N TYR A 549 11.37 19.68 28.39
CA TYR A 549 10.49 20.85 28.42
C TYR A 549 9.62 20.89 29.66
N ILE A 550 8.94 19.79 29.99
CA ILE A 550 8.06 19.71 31.17
C ILE A 550 8.88 19.90 32.46
N ALA A 551 10.10 19.34 32.53
CA ALA A 551 10.96 19.52 33.68
C ALA A 551 11.33 20.99 33.89
N GLN A 552 11.77 21.68 32.83
CA GLN A 552 12.10 23.11 32.86
C GLN A 552 10.89 23.97 33.21
N PHE A 553 9.71 23.57 32.73
CA PHE A 553 8.46 24.26 33.00
C PHE A 553 8.11 24.24 34.49
N PHE A 554 8.17 23.09 35.16
CA PHE A 554 7.91 22.99 36.60
C PHE A 554 9.02 23.58 37.47
N ASP A 555 10.26 23.60 36.96
CA ASP A 555 11.42 24.18 37.64
C ASP A 555 11.30 25.72 37.76
N HIS A 556 10.97 26.38 36.65
CA HIS A 556 10.89 27.84 36.59
C HIS A 556 9.50 28.38 36.94
N GLY A 557 8.44 27.60 36.69
CA GLY A 557 7.06 28.05 36.78
C GLY A 557 6.71 29.04 35.66
N ILE A 558 5.43 29.41 35.56
CA ILE A 558 4.99 30.53 34.72
C ILE A 558 4.46 31.63 35.63
N GLU A 559 5.08 32.80 35.52
CA GLU A 559 4.65 34.01 36.23
C GLU A 559 3.18 34.30 35.95
N GLY A 560 2.36 34.28 37.01
CA GLY A 560 0.92 34.57 36.94
C GLY A 560 0.02 33.41 36.48
N SER A 561 0.55 32.21 36.19
CA SER A 561 -0.27 31.07 35.75
C SER A 561 -0.03 29.77 36.52
N LEU A 562 1.22 29.40 36.81
CA LEU A 562 1.50 28.15 37.54
C LEU A 562 2.72 28.33 38.44
N GLU A 563 2.55 27.96 39.71
CA GLU A 563 3.65 27.93 40.68
C GLU A 563 4.66 26.82 40.36
N LYS A 564 5.89 27.01 40.84
CA LYS A 564 6.96 26.02 40.71
C LYS A 564 6.61 24.75 41.48
N ASP A 565 6.92 23.60 40.89
CA ASP A 565 6.81 22.29 41.53
C ASP A 565 8.10 21.50 41.27
N TRP A 566 9.06 21.65 42.16
CA TRP A 566 10.37 21.02 42.01
C TRP A 566 10.32 19.52 42.16
N LYS A 567 9.27 18.96 42.78
CA LYS A 567 9.06 17.52 42.82
C LYS A 567 8.75 16.99 41.43
N GLN A 568 7.78 17.58 40.75
CA GLN A 568 7.45 17.19 39.37
C GLN A 568 8.63 17.47 38.42
N ALA A 569 9.31 18.61 38.58
CA ALA A 569 10.51 18.90 37.78
C ALA A 569 11.58 17.81 37.93
N ALA A 570 11.86 17.39 39.17
CA ALA A 570 12.84 16.34 39.44
C ALA A 570 12.45 14.99 38.81
N GLU A 571 11.18 14.60 38.88
CA GLU A 571 10.68 13.36 38.26
C GLU A 571 10.89 13.34 36.74
N TYR A 572 10.59 14.45 36.04
CA TYR A 572 10.81 14.55 34.60
C TYR A 572 12.29 14.68 34.20
N TYR A 573 13.12 15.38 34.99
CA TYR A 573 14.56 15.41 34.79
C TYR A 573 15.17 14.00 34.92
N GLU A 574 14.77 13.24 35.93
CA GLU A 574 15.22 11.85 36.10
C GLU A 574 14.77 10.97 34.93
N LYS A 575 13.53 11.13 34.47
CA LYS A 575 13.01 10.41 33.31
C LYS A 575 13.82 10.72 32.04
N TYR A 576 14.11 12.00 31.76
CA TYR A 576 14.95 12.43 30.65
C TYR A 576 16.36 11.84 30.73
N ILE A 577 17.01 11.93 31.90
CA ILE A 577 18.37 11.42 32.12
C ILE A 577 18.43 9.90 31.88
N ARG A 578 17.45 9.16 32.41
CA ARG A 578 17.38 7.71 32.23
C ARG A 578 17.22 7.29 30.77
N ILE A 579 16.41 8.01 29.99
CA ILE A 579 16.20 7.70 28.56
C ILE A 579 17.51 7.94 27.80
N ARG A 580 18.17 9.08 28.00
CA ARG A 580 19.47 9.40 27.37
C ARG A 580 20.56 8.38 27.71
N GLU A 581 20.62 7.90 28.95
CA GLU A 581 21.58 6.86 29.36
C GLU A 581 21.32 5.52 28.67
N ASN A 582 20.05 5.14 28.52
CA ASN A 582 19.70 3.93 27.79
C ASN A 582 20.04 4.04 26.29
N GLU A 583 19.83 5.21 25.69
CA GLU A 583 20.22 5.48 24.29
C GLU A 583 21.74 5.33 24.12
N SER A 584 22.55 5.91 25.03
CA SER A 584 24.01 5.78 24.97
C SER A 584 24.53 4.36 25.19
N ASN A 585 23.83 3.55 25.99
CA ASN A 585 24.23 2.17 26.28
C ASN A 585 23.82 1.16 25.19
N ASN A 586 22.87 1.53 24.32
CA ASN A 586 22.38 0.70 23.20
C ASN A 586 23.11 0.96 21.87
N LEU A 587 24.14 1.82 21.87
CA LEU A 587 25.02 1.97 20.71
C LEU A 587 25.94 0.75 20.63
N ASP A 588 25.58 -0.20 19.77
CA ASP A 588 26.45 -1.33 19.42
C ASP A 588 27.80 -0.83 18.89
N GLU A 589 28.90 -1.41 19.38
CA GLU A 589 30.30 -1.10 19.02
C GLU A 589 30.66 -1.26 17.52
N ASP A 590 29.70 -1.58 16.64
CA ASP A 590 29.92 -1.94 15.22
C ASP A 590 29.60 -0.82 14.20
N SER A 591 29.21 0.37 14.65
CA SER A 591 29.13 1.54 13.76
C SER A 591 30.39 2.40 13.90
N GLY A 592 31.37 2.15 13.02
CA GLY A 592 32.67 2.82 12.97
C GLY A 592 32.66 4.31 12.60
N THR A 593 31.73 5.10 13.14
CA THR A 593 31.77 6.57 13.13
C THR A 593 32.09 7.06 14.53
N ASN A 594 33.38 7.04 14.89
CA ASN A 594 33.87 7.81 16.04
C ASN A 594 33.85 9.31 15.69
N GLU A 595 32.66 9.91 15.64
CA GLU A 595 32.53 11.33 15.91
C GLU A 595 31.98 11.46 17.34
N PRO A 596 32.71 12.14 18.25
CA PRO A 596 32.19 12.40 19.59
C PRO A 596 30.92 13.23 19.43
N ASP A 597 29.84 12.86 20.13
CA ASP A 597 28.54 13.52 20.18
C ASP A 597 28.66 15.06 20.31
N GLN A 598 28.87 15.72 19.18
CA GLN A 598 28.49 17.10 18.97
C GLN A 598 27.09 17.02 18.40
N ILE A 599 26.11 16.74 19.26
CA ILE A 599 24.73 17.09 18.96
C ILE A 599 24.75 18.60 18.81
N HIS A 600 24.79 19.04 17.56
CA HIS A 600 24.62 20.42 17.16
C HIS A 600 23.37 20.97 17.83
N SER A 601 23.48 22.20 18.32
CA SER A 601 22.38 23.13 18.57
C SER A 601 21.25 22.93 17.55
N THR A 602 20.22 22.13 17.88
CA THR A 602 19.00 22.13 17.09
C THR A 602 18.16 23.31 17.57
N ASP A 603 17.82 24.15 16.60
CA ASP A 603 17.13 25.44 16.69
C ASP A 603 15.64 25.27 17.11
N ASN A 604 15.36 24.37 18.07
CA ASN A 604 14.02 23.94 18.47
C ASN A 604 13.40 24.85 19.56
N GLY A 605 14.09 25.94 19.91
CA GLY A 605 13.68 26.98 20.88
C GLY A 605 13.36 26.55 22.31
N ILE A 606 13.54 25.28 22.64
CA ILE A 606 13.66 24.80 24.02
C ILE A 606 15.14 24.97 24.39
N PRO A 607 15.50 25.75 25.43
CA PRO A 607 16.90 25.92 25.81
C PRO A 607 17.51 24.56 26.15
N PHE A 608 18.29 24.00 25.23
CA PHE A 608 18.91 22.71 25.45
C PHE A 608 20.15 22.90 26.31
N HIS A 609 20.08 22.43 27.54
CA HIS A 609 21.21 22.30 28.42
C HIS A 609 21.97 21.04 28.02
N ASP A 610 23.29 21.10 27.94
CA ASP A 610 24.11 19.90 27.80
C ASP A 610 23.67 18.85 28.83
N HIS A 611 23.87 17.56 28.50
CA HIS A 611 23.41 16.49 29.38
C HIS A 611 23.95 16.63 30.82
N HIS A 612 25.21 17.06 30.99
CA HIS A 612 25.81 17.35 32.31
C HIS A 612 25.18 18.56 33.02
N GLU A 613 24.74 19.59 32.30
CA GLU A 613 24.05 20.75 32.88
C GLU A 613 22.67 20.36 33.42
N THR A 614 21.96 19.47 32.71
CA THR A 614 20.67 18.94 33.16
C THR A 614 20.83 18.13 34.46
N VAL A 615 21.85 17.27 34.54
CA VAL A 615 22.17 16.50 35.75
C VAL A 615 22.56 17.43 36.90
N ALA A 616 23.39 18.45 36.64
CA ALA A 616 23.77 19.44 37.65
C ALA A 616 22.58 20.29 38.14
N ARG A 617 21.62 20.59 37.25
CA ARG A 617 20.39 21.30 37.63
C ARG A 617 19.54 20.43 38.57
N LEU A 618 19.35 19.16 38.25
CA LEU A 618 18.66 18.21 39.14
C LEU A 618 19.35 18.10 40.50
N ALA A 619 20.69 18.02 40.52
CA ALA A 619 21.48 18.02 41.76
C ALA A 619 21.22 19.28 42.60
N THR A 620 21.11 20.44 41.95
CA THR A 620 20.80 21.71 42.62
C THR A 620 19.39 21.67 43.25
N LEU A 621 18.39 21.12 42.57
CA LEU A 621 17.03 20.99 43.12
C LEU A 621 17.05 20.16 44.41
N TYR A 622 17.71 19.01 44.41
CA TYR A 622 17.84 18.15 45.61
C TYR A 622 18.69 18.78 46.73
N LYS A 623 19.74 19.55 46.39
CA LYS A 623 20.55 20.26 47.40
C LYS A 623 19.74 21.35 48.09
N THR A 624 18.93 22.09 47.34
CA THR A 624 18.23 23.26 47.87
C THR A 624 16.95 22.89 48.61
N GLY A 625 16.15 21.98 48.04
CA GLY A 625 14.80 21.64 48.55
C GLY A 625 13.82 22.82 48.48
N GLY A 626 12.52 22.55 48.60
CA GLY A 626 11.45 23.55 48.44
C GLY A 626 10.52 23.24 47.27
N HIS A 627 9.44 24.00 47.12
CA HIS A 627 8.44 23.81 46.04
C HIS A 627 7.99 22.34 45.89
N ASN A 628 7.52 21.76 47.01
CA ASN A 628 7.11 20.34 47.15
C ASN A 628 8.24 19.28 47.08
N LEU A 629 9.50 19.67 46.87
CA LEU A 629 10.65 18.79 46.91
C LEU A 629 11.34 18.82 48.29
N VAL A 630 11.61 17.66 48.86
CA VAL A 630 12.41 17.53 50.09
C VAL A 630 13.90 17.51 49.71
N CYS A 631 14.74 18.23 50.46
CA CYS A 631 16.17 18.21 50.24
C CYS A 631 16.73 16.78 50.42
N ASN A 632 17.66 16.39 49.56
CA ASN A 632 18.39 15.13 49.65
C ASN A 632 19.85 15.39 49.28
N TYR A 633 20.66 15.65 50.30
CA TYR A 633 22.06 16.06 50.15
C TYR A 633 22.93 14.96 49.55
N GLN A 634 22.73 13.71 49.98
CA GLN A 634 23.42 12.55 49.42
C GLN A 634 23.16 12.40 47.92
N LYS A 635 21.88 12.39 47.51
CA LYS A 635 21.50 12.30 46.10
C LYS A 635 22.00 13.50 45.28
N ALA A 636 21.99 14.69 45.87
CA ALA A 636 22.54 15.88 45.23
C ALA A 636 24.05 15.75 44.98
N GLY A 637 24.82 15.26 45.97
CA GLY A 637 26.25 15.02 45.82
C GLY A 637 26.55 13.99 44.72
N ASP A 638 25.81 12.87 44.72
CA ASP A 638 25.98 11.82 43.71
C ASP A 638 25.71 12.33 42.30
N LEU A 639 24.66 13.14 42.12
CA LEU A 639 24.32 13.75 40.84
C LEU A 639 25.36 14.81 40.41
N PHE A 640 25.89 15.62 41.33
CA PHE A 640 26.96 16.57 41.00
C PHE A 640 28.25 15.86 40.56
N ASN A 641 28.62 14.77 41.22
CA ASN A 641 29.75 13.93 40.81
C ASN A 641 29.54 13.36 39.40
N LYS A 642 28.35 12.81 39.13
CA LYS A 642 27.98 12.32 37.81
C LYS A 642 28.05 13.42 36.74
N ALA A 643 27.53 14.61 37.03
CA ALA A 643 27.65 15.77 36.14
C ALA A 643 29.12 16.16 35.90
N ALA A 644 29.98 16.06 36.91
CA ALA A 644 31.41 16.36 36.80
C ALA A 644 32.14 15.37 35.89
N GLU A 645 31.83 14.07 36.00
CA GLU A 645 32.37 13.02 35.13
C GLU A 645 31.95 13.25 33.67
N MET A 646 30.67 13.54 33.44
CA MET A 646 30.14 13.83 32.11
C MET A 646 30.74 15.11 31.51
N ALA A 647 30.89 16.17 32.31
CA ALA A 647 31.56 17.40 31.88
C ALA A 647 33.04 17.17 31.56
N THR A 648 33.72 16.29 32.30
CA THR A 648 35.11 15.88 32.02
C THR A 648 35.20 15.12 30.71
N ALA A 649 34.30 14.17 30.47
CA ALA A 649 34.20 13.43 29.21
C ALA A 649 33.94 14.39 28.02
N ALA A 650 33.12 15.42 28.22
CA ALA A 650 32.89 16.50 27.26
C ALA A 650 34.03 17.54 27.15
N MET A 651 35.20 17.29 27.75
CA MET A 651 36.37 18.18 27.78
C MET A 651 36.12 19.55 28.43
N LYS A 652 35.10 19.68 29.29
CA LYS A 652 34.74 20.91 30.04
C LYS A 652 35.35 20.90 31.44
N GLY A 653 36.67 20.71 31.56
CA GLY A 653 37.36 20.50 32.84
C GLY A 653 37.19 21.61 33.90
N ARG A 654 37.04 22.89 33.50
CA ARG A 654 36.74 23.98 34.45
C ARG A 654 35.34 23.83 35.08
N LEU A 655 34.37 23.36 34.30
CA LEU A 655 33.00 23.15 34.74
C LEU A 655 32.92 21.87 35.61
N ALA A 656 33.64 20.82 35.23
CA ALA A 656 33.76 19.60 36.02
C ALA A 656 34.29 19.88 37.43
N ASN A 657 35.36 20.68 37.57
CA ASN A 657 35.88 21.07 38.89
C ASN A 657 34.82 21.80 39.74
N LYS A 658 34.00 22.65 39.13
CA LYS A 658 32.91 23.35 39.83
C LYS A 658 31.85 22.36 40.33
N TYR A 659 31.52 21.33 39.55
CA TYR A 659 30.59 20.29 39.96
C TYR A 659 31.15 19.41 41.07
N TYR A 660 32.43 18.99 41.01
CA TYR A 660 33.06 18.27 42.13
C TYR A 660 33.03 19.09 43.43
N MET A 661 33.35 20.38 43.37
CA MET A 661 33.22 21.27 44.55
C MET A 661 31.77 21.32 45.07
N SER A 662 30.80 21.39 44.16
CA SER A 662 29.37 21.42 44.52
C SER A 662 28.89 20.09 45.14
N ALA A 663 29.50 18.97 44.77
CA ALA A 663 29.26 17.65 45.35
C ALA A 663 29.76 17.56 46.79
N GLU A 664 31.01 17.97 47.04
CA GLU A 664 31.59 18.05 48.40
C GLU A 664 30.77 18.94 49.33
N GLU A 665 30.34 20.11 48.82
CA GLU A 665 29.44 20.99 49.56
C GLU A 665 28.08 20.36 49.85
N ALA A 666 27.56 19.50 48.97
CA ALA A 666 26.30 18.82 49.21
C ALA A 666 26.47 17.75 50.30
N TYR A 667 27.48 16.88 50.20
CA TYR A 667 27.74 15.87 51.24
C TYR A 667 28.01 16.47 52.62
N ALA A 668 28.69 17.62 52.68
CA ALA A 668 28.95 18.32 53.94
C ALA A 668 27.69 18.91 54.63
N LEU A 669 26.54 18.94 53.96
CA LEU A 669 25.26 19.39 54.51
C LEU A 669 24.40 18.24 55.05
N GLU A 670 24.84 16.99 54.90
CA GLU A 670 24.17 15.84 55.51
C GLU A 670 24.22 15.96 57.03
N PRO A 671 23.07 15.91 57.73
CA PRO A 671 23.06 15.97 59.19
C PRO A 671 23.77 14.73 59.76
N ASP A 672 24.72 14.94 60.67
CA ASP A 672 25.30 13.85 61.45
C ASP A 672 24.17 13.16 62.23
N ASP A 673 23.89 11.89 61.89
CA ASP A 673 23.01 11.01 62.68
C ASP A 673 23.71 10.63 64.00
N GLU A 674 24.02 11.61 64.84
CA GLU A 674 24.43 11.46 66.23
C GLU A 674 23.46 12.21 67.13
N GLU A 675 22.30 11.62 67.41
CA GLU A 675 21.67 11.63 68.75
C GLU A 675 20.42 10.73 68.75
N GLY A 676 20.66 9.44 69.01
CA GLY A 676 19.63 8.41 69.05
C GLY A 676 19.91 7.29 70.06
N GLU A 677 20.71 7.51 71.10
CA GLU A 677 20.76 6.63 72.27
C GLU A 677 21.05 7.45 73.56
N GLY A 678 20.10 7.51 74.50
CA GLY A 678 20.41 7.81 75.90
C GLY A 678 19.40 8.64 76.72
N ASN A 679 18.46 7.93 77.35
CA ASN A 679 17.62 8.28 78.52
C ASN A 679 16.41 9.22 78.37
#